data_AF-A0A1I7LXC8-F1
#
_entry.id   AF-A0A1I7LXC8-F1
#
_cell.length_a   1.000
_cell.length_b   1.000
_cell.length_c   1.000
_cell.angle_alpha   90.00
_cell.angle_beta   90.00
_cell.angle_gamma   90.00
#
_symmetry.space_group_name_H-M   'P 1'
#
loop_
_entity.id
_entity.type
_entity.pdbx_description
1 polymer ?
#
loop_
_entity_poly.entity_id
_entity_poly.type
_entity_poly.pdbx_seq_one_letter_code
_entity_poly.pdbx_strand_id
1 'polypeptide(L)'
;MNAIVDVPAANYLPYMPDVGKCQRSLHELNLMWRIIEASAKMNCPVEAKTILPTMAATRAGFSQLEDELVASLVREKVRHVRGEIATKAQYVIEIVVRNLYERTADVGFLATDRELCAFVAGLDDDVEAMRLRLRAYRAKYTVYDEIILLDLAGNVLVQIDEASPLEGSLDPLIAETLAAEGYVETFRATDLRPSKREALIYSRRVCHPDTGAVVGVLCLCFHFEEEMARIFQTHRDDSERTNMLLLDADNRVIASADPLWIPLGAKVPVNHADAPSLMMFAGREYMVSTYGSPGYQGYPGPAGWQGQVMIPLDVAFAELASTALQELDPGFAEGLLSHARTFCPPLFDIMNAADMIRRVVWNGQVMTAGRDGDLSRLRTILEQISETGVRSNELFAHSIRELFATVLASGLRDSEFVSHLLVDLFDRNLYERANDCRWWALSPELRALLAGGLPDRAERMGRILEYINGLYTVYTSLVVYDRDGAIIAGTGDYGLGAISIDAQSLEKVLALRTEQDYHVTPFAPSPLYGGRPTYVYHAAIRAPGEGGAVIGGIGIVFDAEKEFDAMLRGALAGNKAVHAFFVDREGAIIASSDPARAIGTRLDAARAMASLGNGDSASRFLEHDEHYAIMGCTASHGYREFKVSDGYKADVIGVVIESFGELRDANAAGGKTVAAIESDPHNASGVEFATFFVDGSLFAIAAEHVCEAFPASMVTSVSMGGCVEQVGILALDAPSIGEGGRCIWVFDLGVFVSGQETLADHNAQVIVVKHGGRTIGLLVSELHGVAKFDTAQLISTPLAGQREGMLIKQVIKANEGAVLIQVVDAGFLFDMLRNPEGPEAERELDAAAK
;
A
#
# COMPACT_ATOMS: atom_id res chain seq x y z
N MET A 1 13.39 -11.87 -5.05
CA MET A 1 14.52 -11.23 -5.73
C MET A 1 14.16 -11.12 -7.21
N ASN A 2 13.57 -9.99 -7.63
CA ASN A 2 13.25 -9.74 -9.03
C ASN A 2 14.50 -9.21 -9.73
N ALA A 3 14.79 -9.72 -10.93
CA ALA A 3 15.88 -9.24 -11.78
C ALA A 3 15.72 -7.72 -11.99
N ILE A 4 16.76 -6.97 -11.67
CA ILE A 4 16.78 -5.52 -11.79
C ILE A 4 16.81 -5.20 -13.29
N VAL A 5 15.65 -4.91 -13.87
CA VAL A 5 15.55 -4.36 -15.22
C VAL A 5 16.09 -2.94 -15.17
N ASP A 6 17.12 -2.66 -15.97
CA ASP A 6 17.72 -1.34 -16.05
C ASP A 6 16.77 -0.40 -16.82
N VAL A 7 16.15 0.53 -16.10
CA VAL A 7 15.22 1.52 -16.68
C VAL A 7 16.06 2.71 -17.16
N PRO A 8 16.07 3.05 -18.46
CA PRO A 8 16.85 4.19 -18.95
C PRO A 8 16.27 5.50 -18.39
N ALA A 9 16.88 6.04 -17.34
CA ALA A 9 16.37 7.22 -16.64
C ALA A 9 16.16 8.42 -17.58
N ALA A 10 17.00 8.53 -18.61
CA ALA A 10 16.94 9.57 -19.63
C ALA A 10 15.59 9.64 -20.38
N ASN A 11 14.88 8.52 -20.54
CA ASN A 11 13.61 8.48 -21.28
C ASN A 11 12.45 9.07 -20.47
N TYR A 12 12.53 9.03 -19.13
CA TYR A 12 11.43 9.41 -18.24
C TYR A 12 11.64 10.76 -17.57
N LEU A 13 12.90 11.17 -17.39
CA LEU A 13 13.27 12.41 -16.72
C LEU A 13 12.58 13.68 -17.27
N PRO A 14 12.35 13.85 -18.58
CA PRO A 14 11.62 15.02 -19.11
C PRO A 14 10.19 15.16 -18.55
N TYR A 15 9.60 14.06 -18.11
CA TYR A 15 8.24 13.99 -17.57
C TYR A 15 8.20 14.10 -16.04
N MET A 16 9.36 14.23 -15.37
CA MET A 16 9.51 14.33 -13.91
C MET A 16 10.16 15.67 -13.53
N PRO A 17 9.40 16.78 -13.53
CA PRO A 17 9.98 18.12 -13.36
C PRO A 17 10.65 18.33 -12.00
N ASP A 18 10.17 17.65 -10.96
CA ASP A 18 10.72 17.66 -9.60
C ASP A 18 12.07 16.94 -9.52
N VAL A 19 12.18 15.75 -10.14
CA VAL A 19 13.46 15.04 -10.24
C VAL A 19 14.45 15.82 -11.10
N GLY A 20 13.98 16.48 -12.17
CA GLY A 20 14.80 17.39 -12.96
C GLY A 20 15.27 18.62 -12.19
N LYS A 21 14.49 19.15 -11.24
CA LYS A 21 14.94 20.21 -10.32
C LYS A 21 16.02 19.67 -9.37
N CYS A 22 15.81 18.50 -8.77
CA CYS A 22 16.79 17.85 -7.90
C CYS A 22 18.13 17.62 -8.63
N GLN A 23 18.09 17.06 -9.85
CA GLN A 23 19.29 16.86 -10.67
C GLN A 23 20.03 18.18 -10.91
N ARG A 24 19.33 19.27 -11.28
CA ARG A 24 19.98 20.58 -11.47
C ARG A 24 20.63 21.09 -10.19
N SER A 25 19.97 20.97 -9.04
CA SER A 25 20.54 21.38 -7.75
C SER A 25 21.77 20.57 -7.35
N LEU A 26 21.78 19.26 -7.60
CA LEU A 26 22.95 18.40 -7.37
C LEU A 26 24.09 18.76 -8.31
N HIS A 27 23.79 19.00 -9.58
CA HIS A 27 24.76 19.42 -10.58
C HIS A 27 25.42 20.77 -10.21
N GLU A 28 24.63 21.74 -9.75
CA GLU A 28 25.13 23.03 -9.27
C GLU A 28 26.08 22.87 -8.07
N LEU A 29 25.75 22.00 -7.11
CA LEU A 29 26.64 21.67 -5.99
C LEU A 29 27.95 21.04 -6.46
N ASN A 30 27.88 20.08 -7.38
CA ASN A 30 29.06 19.41 -7.94
C ASN A 30 29.98 20.41 -8.65
N LEU A 31 29.41 21.36 -9.40
CA LEU A 31 30.15 22.46 -10.01
C LEU A 31 30.82 23.36 -8.95
N MET A 32 30.12 23.68 -7.87
CA MET A 32 30.66 24.49 -6.77
C MET A 32 31.86 23.80 -6.11
N TRP A 33 31.76 22.51 -5.81
CA TRP A 33 32.88 21.70 -5.32
C TRP A 33 34.10 21.74 -6.25
N ARG A 34 33.88 21.69 -7.56
CA ARG A 34 34.94 21.78 -8.57
C ARG A 34 35.64 23.14 -8.57
N ILE A 35 34.88 24.22 -8.40
CA ILE A 35 35.40 25.59 -8.32
C ILE A 35 36.22 25.77 -7.04
N ILE A 36 35.74 25.25 -5.90
CA ILE A 36 36.45 25.30 -4.62
C ILE A 36 37.76 24.49 -4.71
N GLU A 37 37.73 23.28 -5.27
CA GLU A 37 38.93 22.44 -5.47
C GLU A 37 39.98 23.16 -6.34
N ALA A 38 39.56 23.77 -7.46
CA ALA A 38 40.46 24.53 -8.34
C ALA A 38 41.04 25.76 -7.62
N SER A 39 40.21 26.48 -6.86
CA SER A 39 40.64 27.65 -6.09
C SER A 39 41.64 27.29 -5.00
N ALA A 40 41.44 26.16 -4.31
CA ALA A 40 42.39 25.63 -3.32
C ALA A 40 43.73 25.25 -3.95
N LYS A 41 43.73 24.58 -5.10
CA LYS A 41 44.95 24.24 -5.84
C LYS A 41 45.73 25.47 -6.33
N MET A 42 45.03 26.53 -6.73
CA MET A 42 45.66 27.74 -7.28
C MET A 42 46.17 28.69 -6.19
N ASN A 43 45.43 28.82 -5.07
CA ASN A 43 45.72 29.85 -4.06
C ASN A 43 46.47 29.35 -2.83
N CYS A 44 46.37 28.06 -2.46
CA CYS A 44 46.97 27.48 -1.25
C CYS A 44 47.58 26.08 -1.46
N PRO A 45 48.50 25.87 -2.42
CA PRO A 45 48.95 24.53 -2.82
C PRO A 45 49.77 23.78 -1.76
N VAL A 46 50.42 24.48 -0.82
CA VAL A 46 51.26 23.86 0.22
C VAL A 46 50.42 23.54 1.45
N GLU A 47 49.55 24.47 1.84
CA GLU A 47 48.72 24.42 3.04
C GLU A 47 47.51 23.50 2.85
N ALA A 48 46.93 23.44 1.64
CA ALA A 48 45.79 22.57 1.33
C ALA A 48 46.19 21.13 0.98
N LYS A 49 47.49 20.79 1.00
CA LYS A 49 48.00 19.46 0.58
C LYS A 49 47.37 18.29 1.34
N THR A 50 46.97 18.52 2.60
CA THR A 50 46.29 17.54 3.45
C THR A 50 44.77 17.46 3.19
N ILE A 51 44.17 18.52 2.64
CA ILE A 51 42.71 18.64 2.44
C ILE A 51 42.31 18.25 1.00
N LEU A 52 43.15 18.55 0.02
CA LEU A 52 42.90 18.31 -1.41
C LEU A 52 42.54 16.85 -1.77
N PRO A 53 43.23 15.81 -1.22
CA PRO A 53 42.86 14.42 -1.50
C PRO A 53 41.45 14.09 -0.99
N THR A 54 41.11 14.57 0.21
CA THR A 54 39.79 14.38 0.82
C THR A 54 38.71 15.07 0.00
N MET A 55 38.94 16.32 -0.43
CA MET A 55 38.00 17.04 -1.30
C MET A 55 37.78 16.34 -2.64
N ALA A 56 38.85 15.81 -3.25
CA ALA A 56 38.74 15.07 -4.51
C ALA A 56 37.93 13.77 -4.34
N ALA A 57 38.16 13.04 -3.24
CA ALA A 57 37.41 11.83 -2.89
C ALA A 57 35.93 12.15 -2.63
N THR A 58 35.65 13.18 -1.85
CA THR A 58 34.32 13.71 -1.59
C THR A 58 33.59 14.10 -2.86
N ARG A 59 34.24 14.86 -3.77
CA ARG A 59 33.64 15.26 -5.05
C ARG A 59 33.33 14.04 -5.93
N ALA A 60 34.20 13.05 -5.96
CA ALA A 60 33.96 11.81 -6.68
C ALA A 60 32.73 11.08 -6.12
N GLY A 61 32.61 11.01 -4.78
CA GLY A 61 31.43 10.46 -4.09
C GLY A 61 30.13 11.20 -4.44
N PHE A 62 30.13 12.53 -4.41
CA PHE A 62 28.95 13.32 -4.77
C PHE A 62 28.55 13.16 -6.24
N SER A 63 29.52 13.10 -7.17
CA SER A 63 29.22 12.90 -8.59
C SER A 63 28.62 11.52 -8.85
N GLN A 64 29.12 10.48 -8.19
CA GLN A 64 28.54 9.14 -8.28
C GLN A 64 27.12 9.12 -7.72
N LEU A 65 26.89 9.81 -6.60
CA LEU A 65 25.58 9.87 -5.97
C LEU A 65 24.57 10.71 -6.73
N GLU A 66 24.99 11.79 -7.39
CA GLU A 66 24.12 12.54 -8.31
C GLU A 66 23.48 11.59 -9.33
N ASP A 67 24.29 10.75 -9.97
CA ASP A 67 23.81 9.77 -10.95
C ASP A 67 22.95 8.68 -10.29
N GLU A 68 23.39 8.11 -9.16
CA GLU A 68 22.68 7.02 -8.47
C GLU A 68 21.35 7.46 -7.83
N LEU A 69 21.29 8.65 -7.23
CA LEU A 69 20.10 9.21 -6.61
C LEU A 69 19.06 9.54 -7.68
N VAL A 70 19.44 10.25 -8.75
CA VAL A 70 18.52 10.58 -9.83
C VAL A 70 18.00 9.29 -10.48
N ALA A 71 18.86 8.32 -10.75
CA ALA A 71 18.44 7.03 -11.27
C ALA A 71 17.49 6.29 -10.31
N SER A 72 17.72 6.37 -9.00
CA SER A 72 16.86 5.74 -7.98
C SER A 72 15.49 6.41 -7.90
N LEU A 73 15.43 7.75 -7.88
CA LEU A 73 14.19 8.53 -7.90
C LEU A 73 13.35 8.21 -9.14
N VAL A 74 13.96 8.23 -10.32
CA VAL A 74 13.26 7.89 -11.57
C VAL A 74 12.76 6.45 -11.54
N ARG A 75 13.60 5.51 -11.12
CA ARG A 75 13.24 4.09 -11.04
C ARG A 75 12.06 3.85 -10.11
N GLU A 76 12.04 4.50 -8.95
CA GLU A 76 10.97 4.33 -7.97
C GLU A 76 9.66 4.95 -8.46
N LYS A 77 9.70 6.15 -9.04
CA LYS A 77 8.51 6.75 -9.66
C LYS A 77 7.94 5.91 -10.81
N VAL A 78 8.80 5.38 -11.68
CA VAL A 78 8.38 4.47 -12.76
C VAL A 78 7.80 3.18 -12.18
N ARG A 79 8.43 2.62 -11.15
CA ARG A 79 7.95 1.41 -10.46
C ARG A 79 6.56 1.62 -9.88
N HIS A 80 6.32 2.74 -9.22
CA HIS A 80 5.02 3.11 -8.64
C HIS A 80 3.94 3.19 -9.72
N VAL A 81 4.12 4.04 -10.74
CA VAL A 81 3.13 4.20 -11.82
C VAL A 81 2.87 2.87 -12.52
N ARG A 82 3.91 2.07 -12.77
CA ARG A 82 3.77 0.73 -13.37
C ARG A 82 2.96 -0.20 -12.45
N GLY A 83 3.26 -0.21 -11.16
CA GLY A 83 2.52 -0.99 -10.17
C GLY A 83 1.04 -0.65 -10.22
N GLU A 84 0.71 0.64 -10.15
CA GLU A 84 -0.66 1.15 -10.22
C GLU A 84 -1.42 0.65 -11.47
N ILE A 85 -0.85 0.85 -12.66
CA ILE A 85 -1.52 0.44 -13.91
C ILE A 85 -1.57 -1.08 -14.09
N ALA A 86 -0.58 -1.83 -13.59
CA ALA A 86 -0.55 -3.29 -13.69
C ALA A 86 -1.61 -3.93 -12.81
N THR A 87 -1.69 -3.46 -11.56
CA THR A 87 -2.73 -3.82 -10.60
C THR A 87 -4.12 -3.56 -11.20
N LYS A 88 -4.39 -2.35 -11.71
CA LYS A 88 -5.66 -2.02 -12.40
C LYS A 88 -5.94 -2.90 -13.62
N ALA A 89 -4.94 -3.19 -14.45
CA ALA A 89 -5.09 -4.03 -15.64
C ALA A 89 -5.47 -5.47 -15.30
N GLN A 90 -4.84 -6.05 -14.27
CA GLN A 90 -5.18 -7.38 -13.76
C GLN A 90 -6.65 -7.44 -13.30
N TYR A 91 -7.11 -6.43 -12.57
CA TYR A 91 -8.47 -6.45 -12.05
C TYR A 91 -9.56 -6.30 -13.10
N VAL A 92 -9.33 -5.48 -14.14
CA VAL A 92 -10.29 -5.36 -15.25
C VAL A 92 -10.63 -6.74 -15.81
N ILE A 93 -9.63 -7.59 -16.04
CA ILE A 93 -9.88 -8.91 -16.61
C ILE A 93 -10.36 -9.92 -15.56
N GLU A 94 -9.85 -9.88 -14.32
CA GLU A 94 -10.27 -10.84 -13.29
C GLU A 94 -11.72 -10.65 -12.86
N ILE A 95 -12.19 -9.40 -12.67
CA ILE A 95 -13.59 -9.12 -12.34
C ILE A 95 -14.50 -9.62 -13.46
N VAL A 96 -14.16 -9.33 -14.72
CA VAL A 96 -14.93 -9.78 -15.88
C VAL A 96 -14.99 -11.30 -15.93
N VAL A 97 -13.84 -11.99 -15.89
CA VAL A 97 -13.81 -13.47 -15.98
C VAL A 97 -14.59 -14.12 -14.84
N ARG A 98 -14.49 -13.59 -13.62
CA ARG A 98 -15.27 -14.10 -12.48
C ARG A 98 -16.76 -13.90 -12.67
N ASN A 99 -17.18 -12.74 -13.18
CA ASN A 99 -18.59 -12.44 -13.45
C ASN A 99 -19.16 -13.33 -14.57
N LEU A 100 -18.34 -13.61 -15.59
CA LEU A 100 -18.72 -14.45 -16.73
C LEU A 100 -18.79 -15.95 -16.39
N TYR A 101 -17.99 -16.42 -15.43
CA TYR A 101 -18.03 -17.81 -14.98
C TYR A 101 -19.43 -18.26 -14.55
N GLU A 102 -20.13 -17.46 -13.74
CA GLU A 102 -21.47 -17.78 -13.24
C GLU A 102 -22.49 -17.93 -14.39
N ARG A 103 -22.29 -17.21 -15.50
CA ARG A 103 -23.17 -17.26 -16.69
C ARG A 103 -23.13 -18.62 -17.38
N THR A 104 -22.03 -19.35 -17.22
CA THR A 104 -21.88 -20.72 -17.73
C THR A 104 -22.82 -21.71 -17.03
N ALA A 105 -23.06 -21.50 -15.73
CA ALA A 105 -24.00 -22.28 -14.94
C ALA A 105 -25.44 -21.81 -15.18
N ASP A 106 -25.67 -20.50 -15.26
CA ASP A 106 -26.99 -19.89 -15.51
C ASP A 106 -27.68 -20.44 -16.76
N VAL A 107 -26.98 -20.41 -17.91
CA VAL A 107 -27.53 -20.91 -19.17
C VAL A 107 -27.79 -22.43 -19.11
N GLY A 108 -26.95 -23.16 -18.38
CA GLY A 108 -27.11 -24.59 -18.16
C GLY A 108 -28.37 -24.90 -17.35
N PHE A 109 -28.60 -24.17 -16.26
CA PHE A 109 -29.76 -24.35 -15.41
C PHE A 109 -31.05 -23.95 -16.14
N LEU A 110 -31.11 -22.75 -16.73
CA LEU A 110 -32.33 -22.26 -17.35
C LEU A 110 -32.74 -23.10 -18.56
N ALA A 111 -31.77 -23.71 -19.28
CA ALA A 111 -32.06 -24.65 -20.36
C ALA A 111 -32.68 -25.98 -19.89
N THR A 112 -32.68 -26.27 -18.58
CA THR A 112 -33.33 -27.45 -17.99
C THR A 112 -34.68 -27.13 -17.35
N ASP A 113 -35.11 -25.87 -17.39
CA ASP A 113 -36.39 -25.45 -16.84
C ASP A 113 -37.56 -26.17 -17.53
N ARG A 114 -38.34 -26.93 -16.76
CA ARG A 114 -39.34 -27.84 -17.31
C ARG A 114 -40.45 -27.14 -18.09
N GLU A 115 -40.86 -25.95 -17.66
CA GLU A 115 -41.90 -25.19 -18.36
C GLU A 115 -41.36 -24.66 -19.70
N LEU A 116 -40.15 -24.10 -19.71
CA LEU A 116 -39.49 -23.67 -20.95
C LEU A 116 -39.25 -24.85 -21.91
N CYS A 117 -38.77 -25.99 -21.39
CA CYS A 117 -38.56 -27.20 -22.19
C CYS A 117 -39.87 -27.75 -22.80
N ALA A 118 -40.98 -27.71 -22.05
CA ALA A 118 -42.28 -28.14 -22.53
C ALA A 118 -42.81 -27.21 -23.65
N PHE A 119 -42.65 -25.90 -23.47
CA PHE A 119 -43.01 -24.90 -24.48
C PHE A 119 -42.21 -25.08 -25.77
N VAL A 120 -40.88 -25.19 -25.70
CA VAL A 120 -40.03 -25.38 -26.89
C VAL A 120 -40.33 -26.71 -27.59
N ALA A 121 -40.72 -27.74 -26.83
CA ALA A 121 -41.15 -29.03 -27.38
C ALA A 121 -42.55 -28.99 -28.03
N GLY A 122 -43.28 -27.87 -27.96
CA GLY A 122 -44.65 -27.73 -28.46
C GLY A 122 -45.71 -28.45 -27.61
N LEU A 123 -45.40 -28.73 -26.33
CA LEU A 123 -46.35 -29.29 -25.36
C LEU A 123 -47.18 -28.20 -24.66
N ASP A 124 -46.72 -26.95 -24.73
CA ASP A 124 -47.36 -25.73 -24.25
C ASP A 124 -47.27 -24.66 -25.35
N ASP A 125 -48.31 -23.85 -25.51
CA ASP A 125 -48.42 -22.80 -26.52
C ASP A 125 -48.57 -21.38 -25.92
N ASP A 126 -48.49 -21.23 -24.59
CA ASP A 126 -48.63 -19.92 -23.92
C ASP A 126 -47.32 -19.10 -23.96
N VAL A 127 -47.14 -18.37 -25.06
CA VAL A 127 -45.99 -17.47 -25.27
C VAL A 127 -45.91 -16.38 -24.20
N GLU A 128 -47.04 -15.84 -23.74
CA GLU A 128 -47.06 -14.74 -22.75
C GLU A 128 -46.60 -15.24 -21.38
N ALA A 129 -47.06 -16.43 -20.97
CA ALA A 129 -46.60 -17.06 -19.73
C ALA A 129 -45.09 -17.31 -19.75
N MET A 130 -44.56 -17.83 -20.86
CA MET A 130 -43.12 -18.06 -21.00
C MET A 130 -42.32 -16.76 -21.01
N ARG A 131 -42.83 -15.71 -21.66
CA ARG A 131 -42.21 -14.38 -21.61
C ARG A 131 -42.17 -13.84 -20.19
N LEU A 132 -43.25 -13.96 -19.43
CA LEU A 132 -43.32 -13.54 -18.04
C LEU A 132 -42.32 -14.33 -17.17
N ARG A 133 -42.20 -15.64 -17.40
CA ARG A 133 -41.22 -16.51 -16.73
C ARG A 133 -39.78 -16.07 -16.98
N LEU A 134 -39.42 -15.80 -18.24
CA LEU A 134 -38.09 -15.30 -18.60
C LEU A 134 -37.83 -13.90 -18.01
N ARG A 135 -38.84 -13.01 -18.00
CA ARG A 135 -38.75 -11.71 -17.33
C ARG A 135 -38.57 -11.85 -15.82
N ALA A 136 -39.20 -12.83 -15.18
CA ALA A 136 -39.03 -13.11 -13.76
C ALA A 136 -37.63 -13.62 -13.42
N TYR A 137 -36.98 -14.34 -14.34
CA TYR A 137 -35.55 -14.70 -14.24
C TYR A 137 -34.67 -13.45 -14.37
N ARG A 138 -34.83 -12.67 -15.46
CA ARG A 138 -34.06 -11.43 -15.70
C ARG A 138 -34.21 -10.40 -14.57
N ALA A 139 -35.37 -10.34 -13.92
CA ALA A 139 -35.60 -9.45 -12.79
C ALA A 139 -34.76 -9.81 -11.55
N LYS A 140 -34.28 -11.05 -11.44
CA LYS A 140 -33.35 -11.50 -10.39
C LYS A 140 -31.90 -11.38 -10.85
N TYR A 141 -31.63 -11.69 -12.12
CA TYR A 141 -30.31 -11.60 -12.73
C TYR A 141 -30.27 -10.42 -13.69
N THR A 142 -30.16 -9.21 -13.16
CA THR A 142 -30.20 -7.97 -13.96
C THR A 142 -28.96 -7.77 -14.85
N VAL A 143 -27.98 -8.67 -14.74
CA VAL A 143 -26.83 -8.80 -15.65
C VAL A 143 -27.23 -9.13 -17.09
N TYR A 144 -28.43 -9.65 -17.31
CA TYR A 144 -28.96 -9.93 -18.65
C TYR A 144 -29.87 -8.82 -19.13
N ASP A 145 -29.70 -8.42 -20.39
CA ASP A 145 -30.58 -7.45 -21.07
C ASP A 145 -31.51 -8.11 -22.09
N GLU A 146 -31.24 -9.35 -22.49
CA GLU A 146 -32.09 -10.12 -23.41
C GLU A 146 -31.97 -11.63 -23.17
N ILE A 147 -33.09 -12.34 -23.35
CA ILE A 147 -33.19 -13.80 -23.27
C ILE A 147 -34.10 -14.28 -24.39
N ILE A 148 -33.60 -15.17 -25.23
CA ILE A 148 -34.26 -15.62 -26.45
C ILE A 148 -34.34 -17.15 -26.44
N LEU A 149 -35.51 -17.69 -26.78
CA LEU A 149 -35.70 -19.09 -27.11
C LEU A 149 -35.93 -19.25 -28.61
N LEU A 150 -35.16 -20.16 -29.21
CA LEU A 150 -35.17 -20.45 -30.63
C LEU A 150 -35.58 -21.90 -30.88
N ASP A 151 -36.22 -22.17 -32.01
CA ASP A 151 -36.40 -23.53 -32.51
C ASP A 151 -35.12 -24.08 -33.18
N LEU A 152 -35.19 -25.31 -33.69
CA LEU A 152 -34.06 -25.96 -34.37
C LEU A 152 -33.62 -25.27 -35.67
N ALA A 153 -34.48 -24.44 -36.26
CA ALA A 153 -34.20 -23.71 -37.49
C ALA A 153 -33.73 -22.27 -37.24
N GLY A 154 -33.71 -21.83 -35.97
CA GLY A 154 -33.34 -20.47 -35.58
C GLY A 154 -34.50 -19.48 -35.56
N ASN A 155 -35.75 -19.92 -35.69
CA ASN A 155 -36.91 -19.03 -35.55
C ASN A 155 -37.11 -18.69 -34.07
N VAL A 156 -37.46 -17.43 -33.79
CA VAL A 156 -37.70 -16.97 -32.41
C VAL A 156 -39.05 -17.47 -31.92
N LEU A 157 -39.03 -18.28 -30.86
CA LEU A 157 -40.22 -18.78 -30.19
C LEU A 157 -40.74 -17.77 -29.16
N VAL A 158 -39.83 -17.21 -28.35
CA VAL A 158 -40.12 -16.14 -27.39
C VAL A 158 -38.85 -15.34 -27.08
N GLN A 159 -39.02 -14.06 -26.83
CA GLN A 159 -37.98 -13.14 -26.35
C GLN A 159 -38.55 -12.21 -25.28
N ILE A 160 -37.69 -11.61 -24.45
CA ILE A 160 -38.15 -10.74 -23.35
C ILE A 160 -38.29 -9.27 -23.74
N ASP A 161 -37.48 -8.77 -24.68
CA ASP A 161 -37.60 -7.40 -25.19
C ASP A 161 -38.60 -7.34 -26.35
N GLU A 162 -39.77 -6.76 -26.12
CA GLU A 162 -40.76 -6.56 -27.19
C GLU A 162 -40.50 -5.27 -28.00
N ALA A 163 -39.59 -4.38 -27.54
CA ALA A 163 -39.26 -3.16 -28.26
C ALA A 163 -38.35 -3.42 -29.47
N SER A 164 -37.65 -4.56 -29.47
CA SER A 164 -36.72 -4.99 -30.54
C SER A 164 -37.16 -6.35 -31.10
N PRO A 165 -38.29 -6.44 -31.85
CA PRO A 165 -38.84 -7.71 -32.33
C PRO A 165 -37.87 -8.43 -33.27
N LEU A 166 -37.62 -9.72 -33.00
CA LEU A 166 -36.84 -10.61 -33.85
C LEU A 166 -37.74 -11.71 -34.41
N GLU A 167 -37.60 -12.05 -35.69
CA GLU A 167 -38.34 -13.16 -36.32
C GLU A 167 -37.54 -14.48 -36.24
N GLY A 168 -36.21 -14.39 -36.36
CA GLY A 168 -35.31 -15.53 -36.42
C GLY A 168 -33.87 -15.07 -36.60
N SER A 169 -32.94 -16.02 -36.59
CA SER A 169 -31.51 -15.76 -36.78
C SER A 169 -30.89 -16.81 -37.71
N LEU A 170 -29.92 -16.35 -38.50
CA LEU A 170 -29.07 -17.22 -39.33
C LEU A 170 -27.64 -17.30 -38.78
N ASP A 171 -27.42 -16.83 -37.54
CA ASP A 171 -26.12 -16.82 -36.92
C ASP A 171 -25.56 -18.25 -36.77
N PRO A 172 -24.29 -18.50 -37.13
CA PRO A 172 -23.65 -19.81 -36.96
C PRO A 172 -23.74 -20.37 -35.53
N LEU A 173 -23.95 -19.51 -34.53
CA LEU A 173 -24.16 -19.85 -33.12
C LEU A 173 -25.20 -20.95 -32.97
N ILE A 174 -26.30 -20.91 -33.72
CA ILE A 174 -27.38 -21.90 -33.60
C ILE A 174 -26.85 -23.30 -33.93
N ALA A 175 -26.16 -23.44 -35.06
CA ALA A 175 -25.60 -24.73 -35.48
C ALA A 175 -24.47 -25.20 -34.53
N GLU A 176 -23.63 -24.27 -34.07
CA GLU A 176 -22.58 -24.53 -33.08
C GLU A 176 -23.18 -25.07 -31.77
N THR A 177 -24.26 -24.45 -31.28
CA THR A 177 -24.93 -24.83 -30.03
C THR A 177 -25.71 -26.14 -30.13
N LEU A 178 -26.34 -26.41 -31.27
CA LEU A 178 -26.99 -27.70 -31.51
C LEU A 178 -25.98 -28.86 -31.59
N ALA A 179 -24.76 -28.60 -32.05
CA ALA A 179 -23.69 -29.59 -32.11
C ALA A 179 -22.94 -29.77 -30.79
N ALA A 180 -22.97 -28.77 -29.90
CA ALA A 180 -22.28 -28.80 -28.61
C ALA A 180 -23.03 -29.65 -27.57
N GLU A 181 -22.27 -30.39 -26.75
CA GLU A 181 -22.82 -31.00 -25.54
C GLU A 181 -22.94 -29.99 -24.40
N GLY A 182 -22.05 -29.01 -24.35
CA GLY A 182 -21.90 -27.95 -23.35
C GLY A 182 -22.59 -26.63 -23.73
N TYR A 183 -22.31 -25.57 -22.99
CA TYR A 183 -22.68 -24.21 -23.41
C TYR A 183 -21.76 -23.76 -24.55
N VAL A 184 -22.25 -22.83 -25.37
CA VAL A 184 -21.45 -22.11 -26.36
C VAL A 184 -21.44 -20.63 -25.98
N GLU A 185 -20.24 -20.07 -25.90
CA GLU A 185 -19.99 -18.66 -25.60
C GLU A 185 -19.52 -17.97 -26.88
N THR A 186 -20.15 -16.84 -27.23
CA THR A 186 -19.76 -16.03 -28.40
C THR A 186 -19.78 -14.55 -28.10
N PHE A 187 -18.80 -13.84 -28.65
CA PHE A 187 -18.76 -12.38 -28.65
C PHE A 187 -18.52 -11.89 -30.09
N ARG A 188 -19.59 -11.47 -30.77
CA ARG A 188 -19.54 -10.97 -32.15
C ARG A 188 -20.77 -10.15 -32.50
N ALA A 189 -20.72 -9.46 -33.64
CA ALA A 189 -21.92 -8.90 -34.26
C ALA A 189 -22.87 -10.03 -34.66
N THR A 190 -24.16 -9.89 -34.33
CA THR A 190 -25.17 -10.93 -34.56
C THR A 190 -26.54 -10.31 -34.84
N ASP A 191 -27.33 -10.98 -35.68
CA ASP A 191 -28.72 -10.59 -35.97
C ASP A 191 -29.67 -10.84 -34.80
N LEU A 192 -29.24 -11.60 -33.78
CA LEU A 192 -29.94 -11.73 -32.50
C LEU A 192 -29.90 -10.44 -31.66
N ARG A 193 -28.97 -9.52 -31.93
CA ARG A 193 -28.85 -8.22 -31.25
C ARG A 193 -28.47 -7.12 -32.25
N PRO A 194 -29.35 -6.78 -33.21
CA PRO A 194 -29.01 -5.92 -34.35
C PRO A 194 -28.71 -4.46 -33.97
N SER A 195 -29.16 -4.02 -32.80
CA SER A 195 -28.88 -2.69 -32.24
C SER A 195 -27.52 -2.57 -31.58
N LYS A 196 -26.85 -3.71 -31.31
CA LYS A 196 -25.53 -3.76 -30.70
C LYS A 196 -24.44 -3.97 -31.76
N ARG A 197 -23.27 -3.40 -31.49
CA ARG A 197 -22.08 -3.63 -32.31
C ARG A 197 -21.65 -5.09 -32.25
N GLU A 198 -21.52 -5.60 -31.03
CA GLU A 198 -21.14 -6.97 -30.69
C GLU A 198 -21.98 -7.38 -29.48
N ALA A 199 -22.33 -8.65 -29.37
CA ALA A 199 -23.09 -9.17 -28.24
C ALA A 199 -22.37 -10.37 -27.64
N LEU A 200 -22.29 -10.41 -26.30
CA LEU A 200 -21.83 -11.57 -25.55
C LEU A 200 -23.03 -12.47 -25.26
N ILE A 201 -23.07 -13.63 -25.91
CA ILE A 201 -24.18 -14.58 -25.82
C ILE A 201 -23.68 -15.92 -25.32
N TYR A 202 -24.31 -16.39 -24.24
CA TYR A 202 -24.22 -17.76 -23.77
C TYR A 202 -25.42 -18.53 -24.29
N SER A 203 -25.19 -19.66 -24.93
CA SER A 203 -26.28 -20.47 -25.47
C SER A 203 -26.14 -21.95 -25.15
N ARG A 204 -27.29 -22.62 -25.05
CA ARG A 204 -27.37 -24.06 -24.74
C ARG A 204 -28.57 -24.69 -25.44
N ARG A 205 -28.40 -25.96 -25.84
CA ARG A 205 -29.50 -26.78 -26.34
C ARG A 205 -30.59 -26.95 -25.27
N VAL A 206 -31.84 -26.84 -25.69
CA VAL A 206 -33.01 -27.18 -24.89
C VAL A 206 -33.47 -28.57 -25.31
N CYS A 207 -33.73 -29.43 -24.33
CA CYS A 207 -34.14 -30.81 -24.56
C CYS A 207 -35.59 -31.04 -24.16
N HIS A 208 -36.29 -31.89 -24.91
CA HIS A 208 -37.64 -32.33 -24.61
C HIS A 208 -37.66 -32.96 -23.20
N PRO A 209 -38.62 -32.56 -22.32
CA PRO A 209 -38.62 -32.99 -20.92
C PRO A 209 -38.73 -34.51 -20.73
N ASP A 210 -39.54 -35.19 -21.57
CA ASP A 210 -39.73 -36.65 -21.45
C ASP A 210 -38.78 -37.51 -22.30
N THR A 211 -38.43 -37.08 -23.52
CA THR A 211 -37.64 -37.90 -24.46
C THR A 211 -36.15 -37.57 -24.46
N GLY A 212 -35.76 -36.41 -23.93
CA GLY A 212 -34.38 -35.92 -23.96
C GLY A 212 -33.89 -35.48 -25.35
N ALA A 213 -34.74 -35.53 -26.38
CA ALA A 213 -34.39 -35.07 -27.73
C ALA A 213 -34.16 -33.55 -27.75
N VAL A 214 -33.20 -33.07 -28.53
CA VAL A 214 -32.98 -31.63 -28.70
C VAL A 214 -34.15 -31.01 -29.46
N VAL A 215 -34.74 -29.96 -28.90
CA VAL A 215 -35.94 -29.30 -29.45
C VAL A 215 -35.74 -27.82 -29.78
N GLY A 216 -34.68 -27.20 -29.28
CA GLY A 216 -34.38 -25.80 -29.57
C GLY A 216 -33.10 -25.31 -28.90
N VAL A 217 -32.92 -23.99 -28.87
CA VAL A 217 -31.75 -23.31 -28.31
C VAL A 217 -32.20 -22.17 -27.39
N LEU A 218 -31.59 -22.08 -26.21
CA LEU A 218 -31.70 -20.93 -25.31
C LEU A 218 -30.48 -20.04 -25.50
N CYS A 219 -30.71 -18.72 -25.60
CA CYS A 219 -29.68 -17.69 -25.68
C CYS A 219 -29.86 -16.69 -24.52
N LEU A 220 -28.84 -16.52 -23.69
CA LEU A 220 -28.72 -15.48 -22.69
C LEU A 220 -27.76 -14.40 -23.19
N CYS A 221 -28.27 -13.18 -23.35
CA CYS A 221 -27.47 -12.03 -23.78
C CYS A 221 -27.02 -11.24 -22.55
N PHE A 222 -25.71 -11.18 -22.35
CA PHE A 222 -25.11 -10.45 -21.25
C PHE A 222 -25.09 -8.94 -21.56
N HIS A 223 -25.42 -8.12 -20.56
CA HIS A 223 -25.38 -6.66 -20.68
C HIS A 223 -23.94 -6.13 -20.54
N PHE A 224 -23.10 -6.53 -21.49
CA PHE A 224 -21.66 -6.30 -21.49
C PHE A 224 -21.29 -4.82 -21.31
N GLU A 225 -21.94 -3.92 -22.04
CA GLU A 225 -21.62 -2.49 -22.01
C GLU A 225 -21.90 -1.85 -20.65
N GLU A 226 -23.03 -2.16 -20.03
CA GLU A 226 -23.39 -1.68 -18.69
C GLU A 226 -22.41 -2.22 -17.64
N GLU A 227 -22.04 -3.49 -17.76
CA GLU A 227 -21.12 -4.11 -16.83
C GLU A 227 -19.72 -3.47 -16.90
N MET A 228 -19.19 -3.31 -18.11
CA MET A 228 -17.89 -2.67 -18.30
C MET A 228 -17.91 -1.21 -17.84
N ALA A 229 -18.99 -0.47 -18.12
CA ALA A 229 -19.14 0.90 -17.64
C ALA A 229 -19.10 0.98 -16.11
N ARG A 230 -19.76 0.05 -15.40
CA ARG A 230 -19.72 -0.04 -13.93
C ARG A 230 -18.30 -0.34 -13.43
N ILE A 231 -17.64 -1.36 -13.97
CA ILE A 231 -16.26 -1.74 -13.59
C ILE A 231 -15.32 -0.53 -13.75
N PHE A 232 -15.42 0.18 -14.87
CA PHE A 232 -14.59 1.35 -15.11
C PHE A 232 -14.93 2.52 -14.19
N GLN A 233 -16.20 2.85 -13.98
CA GLN A 233 -16.59 3.94 -13.07
C GLN A 233 -16.13 3.69 -11.63
N THR A 234 -16.16 2.44 -11.18
CA THR A 234 -15.78 2.06 -9.81
C THR A 234 -14.27 2.08 -9.57
N HIS A 235 -13.44 1.79 -10.59
CA HIS A 235 -11.99 1.61 -10.41
C HIS A 235 -11.11 2.62 -11.16
N ARG A 236 -11.72 3.53 -11.92
CA ARG A 236 -11.00 4.62 -12.58
C ARG A 236 -10.48 5.58 -11.51
N ASP A 237 -9.31 6.14 -11.79
CA ASP A 237 -8.75 7.22 -10.97
C ASP A 237 -9.65 8.46 -11.03
N ASP A 238 -9.96 9.09 -9.90
CA ASP A 238 -10.72 10.35 -9.81
C ASP A 238 -10.14 11.46 -10.70
N SER A 239 -8.82 11.44 -10.88
CA SER A 239 -8.11 12.39 -11.75
C SER A 239 -8.17 12.03 -13.24
N GLU A 240 -8.80 10.89 -13.58
CA GLU A 240 -9.01 10.36 -14.94
C GLU A 240 -7.73 10.27 -15.81
N ARG A 241 -6.56 10.17 -15.17
CA ARG A 241 -5.25 10.16 -15.82
C ARG A 241 -4.98 8.93 -16.66
N THR A 242 -5.74 7.86 -16.44
CA THR A 242 -5.58 6.57 -17.12
C THR A 242 -6.83 6.20 -17.91
N ASN A 243 -6.63 5.39 -18.96
CA ASN A 243 -7.72 4.73 -19.65
C ASN A 243 -7.61 3.22 -19.42
N MET A 244 -8.67 2.66 -18.85
CA MET A 244 -8.83 1.22 -18.63
C MET A 244 -9.54 0.61 -19.83
N LEU A 245 -9.01 -0.51 -20.31
CA LEU A 245 -9.42 -1.16 -21.55
C LEU A 245 -9.61 -2.65 -21.32
N LEU A 246 -10.55 -3.23 -22.05
CA LEU A 246 -10.63 -4.67 -22.29
C LEU A 246 -10.33 -4.92 -23.77
N LEU A 247 -9.46 -5.88 -24.05
CA LEU A 247 -9.00 -6.23 -25.40
C LEU A 247 -9.44 -7.63 -25.79
N ASP A 248 -9.59 -7.85 -27.10
CA ASP A 248 -9.71 -9.18 -27.69
C ASP A 248 -8.35 -9.82 -28.02
N ALA A 249 -8.38 -11.03 -28.57
CA ALA A 249 -7.18 -11.79 -28.96
C ALA A 249 -6.31 -11.11 -30.04
N ASP A 250 -6.86 -10.15 -30.78
CA ASP A 250 -6.17 -9.41 -31.84
C ASP A 250 -5.60 -8.06 -31.35
N ASN A 251 -5.66 -7.81 -30.03
CA ASN A 251 -5.32 -6.58 -29.34
C ASN A 251 -6.19 -5.40 -29.75
N ARG A 252 -7.46 -5.65 -30.08
CA ARG A 252 -8.45 -4.61 -30.37
C ARG A 252 -9.26 -4.30 -29.13
N VAL A 253 -9.54 -3.01 -28.95
CA VAL A 253 -10.33 -2.52 -27.83
C VAL A 253 -11.79 -2.96 -27.98
N ILE A 254 -12.28 -3.80 -27.07
CA ILE A 254 -13.69 -4.23 -27.01
C ILE A 254 -14.48 -3.47 -25.95
N ALA A 255 -13.80 -2.92 -24.93
CA ALA A 255 -14.38 -1.94 -24.00
C ALA A 255 -13.32 -0.90 -23.59
N SER A 256 -13.75 0.35 -23.38
CA SER A 256 -12.89 1.44 -22.92
C SER A 256 -13.61 2.31 -21.90
N ALA A 257 -12.89 2.71 -20.84
CA ALA A 257 -13.37 3.67 -19.85
C ALA A 257 -13.64 5.05 -20.45
N ASP A 258 -12.89 5.42 -21.50
CA ASP A 258 -13.12 6.64 -22.28
C ASP A 258 -12.97 6.34 -23.79
N PRO A 259 -14.07 6.04 -24.48
CA PRO A 259 -14.07 5.76 -25.92
C PRO A 259 -13.74 6.97 -26.80
N LEU A 260 -13.83 8.21 -26.28
CA LEU A 260 -13.40 9.41 -27.02
C LEU A 260 -11.87 9.50 -27.05
N TRP A 261 -11.23 9.04 -25.97
CA TRP A 261 -9.78 8.96 -25.89
C TRP A 261 -9.23 7.74 -26.64
N ILE A 262 -9.74 6.53 -26.35
CA ILE A 262 -9.31 5.30 -27.02
C ILE A 262 -10.54 4.58 -27.58
N PRO A 263 -10.80 4.67 -28.90
CA PRO A 263 -12.06 4.20 -29.48
C PRO A 263 -12.14 2.67 -29.59
N LEU A 264 -13.37 2.16 -29.51
CA LEU A 264 -13.67 0.74 -29.68
C LEU A 264 -13.26 0.26 -31.09
N GLY A 265 -12.65 -0.93 -31.13
CA GLY A 265 -12.10 -1.58 -32.33
C GLY A 265 -10.71 -1.11 -32.73
N ALA A 266 -10.16 -0.08 -32.08
CA ALA A 266 -8.78 0.34 -32.30
C ALA A 266 -7.82 -0.76 -31.87
N LYS A 267 -6.77 -0.99 -32.67
CA LYS A 267 -5.67 -1.88 -32.28
C LYS A 267 -4.66 -1.08 -31.47
N VAL A 268 -4.38 -1.52 -30.26
CA VAL A 268 -3.48 -0.83 -29.31
C VAL A 268 -2.18 -1.62 -29.13
N PRO A 269 -1.07 -0.95 -28.76
CA PRO A 269 0.13 -1.66 -28.32
C PRO A 269 -0.13 -2.36 -26.97
N VAL A 270 0.48 -3.52 -26.77
CA VAL A 270 0.32 -4.34 -25.55
C VAL A 270 1.66 -4.55 -24.86
N ASN A 271 1.65 -4.57 -23.54
CA ASN A 271 2.83 -4.84 -22.71
C ASN A 271 2.55 -5.95 -21.70
N HIS A 272 2.95 -7.18 -22.02
CA HIS A 272 2.88 -8.32 -21.10
C HIS A 272 4.13 -8.51 -20.24
N ALA A 273 5.18 -7.72 -20.49
CA ALA A 273 6.44 -7.88 -19.78
C ALA A 273 6.40 -7.12 -18.44
N ASP A 274 7.07 -7.67 -17.43
CA ASP A 274 7.29 -6.98 -16.15
C ASP A 274 8.19 -5.72 -16.29
N ALA A 275 8.84 -5.57 -17.44
CA ALA A 275 9.69 -4.44 -17.77
C ALA A 275 8.86 -3.24 -18.27
N PRO A 276 9.13 -2.02 -17.76
CA PRO A 276 8.49 -0.82 -18.29
C PRO A 276 8.98 -0.55 -19.71
N SER A 277 8.04 -0.36 -20.63
CA SER A 277 8.31 -0.05 -22.03
C SER A 277 7.44 1.12 -22.48
N LEU A 278 8.04 2.09 -23.17
CA LEU A 278 7.32 3.22 -23.75
C LEU A 278 6.66 2.78 -25.05
N MET A 279 5.36 3.03 -25.17
CA MET A 279 4.57 2.61 -26.32
C MET A 279 3.90 3.80 -26.98
N MET A 280 3.99 3.85 -28.30
CA MET A 280 3.36 4.90 -29.09
C MET A 280 1.94 4.50 -29.49
N PHE A 281 0.97 5.37 -29.21
CA PHE A 281 -0.40 5.25 -29.71
C PHE A 281 -0.94 6.62 -30.07
N ALA A 282 -1.58 6.75 -31.24
CA ALA A 282 -2.17 8.00 -31.73
C ALA A 282 -1.25 9.25 -31.61
N GLY A 283 0.07 9.07 -31.77
CA GLY A 283 1.05 10.17 -31.69
C GLY A 283 1.46 10.59 -30.28
N ARG A 284 1.06 9.86 -29.23
CA ARG A 284 1.49 10.09 -27.84
C ARG A 284 2.23 8.86 -27.29
N GLU A 285 3.14 9.11 -26.36
CA GLU A 285 3.85 8.08 -25.60
C GLU A 285 3.06 7.68 -24.35
N TYR A 286 2.97 6.37 -24.13
CA TYR A 286 2.25 5.76 -23.03
C TYR A 286 3.15 4.81 -22.26
N MET A 287 2.89 4.71 -20.95
CA MET A 287 3.14 3.49 -20.21
C MET A 287 1.90 2.59 -20.33
N VAL A 288 2.15 1.32 -20.61
CA VAL A 288 1.11 0.32 -20.84
C VAL A 288 1.39 -0.89 -19.95
N SER A 289 0.33 -1.44 -19.36
CA SER A 289 0.35 -2.77 -18.74
C SER A 289 -0.83 -3.57 -19.25
N THR A 290 -0.57 -4.81 -19.66
CA THR A 290 -1.54 -5.72 -20.26
C THR A 290 -1.51 -7.08 -19.57
N TYR A 291 -2.64 -7.51 -19.03
CA TYR A 291 -2.76 -8.72 -18.24
C TYR A 291 -3.82 -9.67 -18.84
N GLY A 292 -3.49 -10.96 -18.92
CA GLY A 292 -4.44 -12.01 -19.28
C GLY A 292 -4.88 -12.77 -18.04
N SER A 293 -6.15 -13.21 -17.99
CA SER A 293 -6.65 -13.95 -16.83
C SER A 293 -5.96 -15.30 -16.66
N PRO A 294 -5.61 -15.71 -15.43
CA PRO A 294 -5.28 -17.12 -15.14
C PRO A 294 -6.51 -18.04 -15.16
N GLY A 295 -7.71 -17.48 -15.28
CA GLY A 295 -8.99 -18.17 -15.16
C GLY A 295 -9.51 -18.21 -13.72
N TYR A 296 -10.80 -18.52 -13.57
CA TYR A 296 -11.50 -18.65 -12.29
C TYR A 296 -12.23 -19.99 -12.23
N GLN A 297 -11.97 -20.81 -11.20
CA GLN A 297 -12.58 -22.13 -11.01
C GLN A 297 -12.55 -23.05 -12.25
N GLY A 298 -11.49 -22.96 -13.06
CA GLY A 298 -11.33 -23.76 -14.29
C GLY A 298 -11.91 -23.12 -15.55
N TYR A 299 -12.59 -21.98 -15.44
CA TYR A 299 -13.03 -21.18 -16.57
C TYR A 299 -11.99 -20.11 -16.93
N PRO A 300 -11.39 -20.15 -18.14
CA PRO A 300 -10.30 -19.24 -18.52
C PRO A 300 -10.77 -17.83 -18.94
N GLY A 301 -12.08 -17.61 -19.08
CA GLY A 301 -12.61 -16.43 -19.77
C GLY A 301 -12.72 -16.62 -21.27
N PRO A 302 -13.32 -15.65 -21.99
CA PRO A 302 -13.36 -15.68 -23.44
C PRO A 302 -11.95 -15.65 -24.04
N ALA A 303 -11.76 -16.39 -25.12
CA ALA A 303 -10.44 -16.68 -25.66
C ALA A 303 -9.67 -15.41 -26.04
N GLY A 304 -8.49 -15.24 -25.42
CA GLY A 304 -7.57 -14.15 -25.71
C GLY A 304 -7.99 -12.79 -25.15
N TRP A 305 -9.02 -12.72 -24.29
CA TRP A 305 -9.38 -11.48 -23.62
C TRP A 305 -8.31 -11.02 -22.63
N GLN A 306 -8.06 -9.71 -22.61
CA GLN A 306 -7.00 -9.10 -21.80
C GLN A 306 -7.45 -7.78 -21.21
N GLY A 307 -7.08 -7.54 -19.95
CA GLY A 307 -7.23 -6.25 -19.30
C GLY A 307 -6.01 -5.40 -19.60
N GLN A 308 -6.21 -4.11 -19.90
CA GLN A 308 -5.12 -3.19 -20.18
C GLN A 308 -5.38 -1.83 -19.56
N VAL A 309 -4.32 -1.20 -19.07
CA VAL A 309 -4.36 0.20 -18.65
C VAL A 309 -3.27 0.97 -19.37
N MET A 310 -3.65 2.13 -19.89
CA MET A 310 -2.76 3.06 -20.58
C MET A 310 -2.74 4.40 -19.84
N ILE A 311 -1.55 4.90 -19.54
CA ILE A 311 -1.32 6.21 -18.94
C ILE A 311 -0.32 7.00 -19.82
N PRO A 312 -0.65 8.22 -20.26
CA PRO A 312 0.24 8.99 -21.10
C PRO A 312 1.33 9.63 -20.23
N LEU A 313 2.57 9.70 -20.75
CA LEU A 313 3.72 10.10 -19.95
C LEU A 313 3.64 11.53 -19.39
N ASP A 314 2.92 12.42 -20.07
CA ASP A 314 2.75 13.82 -19.68
C ASP A 314 1.95 14.01 -18.38
N VAL A 315 1.15 13.02 -17.98
CA VAL A 315 0.40 13.03 -16.71
C VAL A 315 0.80 11.91 -15.74
N ALA A 316 1.60 10.94 -16.21
CA ALA A 316 1.98 9.77 -15.45
C ALA A 316 2.67 10.11 -14.12
N PHE A 317 3.53 11.13 -14.13
CA PHE A 317 4.32 11.55 -12.97
C PHE A 317 3.91 12.91 -12.41
N ALA A 318 2.77 13.46 -12.87
CA ALA A 318 2.25 14.71 -12.34
C ALA A 318 2.02 14.59 -10.83
N GLU A 319 2.50 15.58 -10.06
CA GLU A 319 2.44 15.60 -8.61
C GLU A 319 1.00 15.48 -8.10
N LEU A 320 0.67 14.34 -7.49
CA LEU A 320 -0.25 14.33 -6.36
C LEU A 320 0.62 14.71 -5.16
N ALA A 321 0.67 15.99 -4.81
CA ALA A 321 1.39 16.47 -3.63
C ALA A 321 0.94 15.63 -2.43
N SER A 322 1.81 14.75 -1.96
CA SER A 322 1.47 13.86 -0.85
C SER A 322 1.70 14.61 0.45
N THR A 323 0.62 15.01 1.11
CA THR A 323 0.63 15.50 2.50
C THR A 323 0.79 14.36 3.50
N ALA A 324 0.95 13.12 3.04
CA ALA A 324 0.94 11.92 3.88
C ALA A 324 1.94 11.97 5.04
N LEU A 325 3.15 12.54 4.83
CA LEU A 325 4.14 12.74 5.90
C LEU A 325 3.87 14.00 6.75
N GLN A 326 3.19 15.00 6.20
CA GLN A 326 2.88 16.26 6.90
C GLN A 326 1.72 16.12 7.89
N GLU A 327 0.85 15.12 7.65
CA GLU A 327 -0.29 14.80 8.52
C GLU A 327 0.09 13.91 9.71
N LEU A 328 1.30 13.33 9.71
CA LEU A 328 1.79 12.46 10.76
C LEU A 328 2.35 13.25 11.95
N ASP A 329 2.27 12.64 13.13
CA ASP A 329 3.01 13.14 14.29
C ASP A 329 4.52 13.18 13.98
N PRO A 330 5.24 14.26 14.34
CA PRO A 330 6.66 14.39 14.03
C PRO A 330 7.51 13.21 14.52
N GLY A 331 7.22 12.64 15.69
CA GLY A 331 7.96 11.49 16.22
C GLY A 331 7.71 10.21 15.43
N PHE A 332 6.45 10.02 14.97
CA PHE A 332 6.09 8.89 14.11
C PHE A 332 6.76 9.01 12.73
N ALA A 333 6.72 10.20 12.11
CA ALA A 333 7.37 10.46 10.83
C ALA A 333 8.90 10.24 10.90
N GLU A 334 9.54 10.66 11.98
CA GLU A 334 10.98 10.47 12.20
C GLU A 334 11.33 8.99 12.42
N GLY A 335 10.54 8.26 13.21
CA GLY A 335 10.69 6.81 13.39
C GLY A 335 10.53 6.04 12.08
N LEU A 336 9.57 6.42 11.24
CA LEU A 336 9.38 5.86 9.90
C LEU A 336 10.57 6.19 8.98
N LEU A 337 11.03 7.44 8.95
CA LEU A 337 12.21 7.87 8.20
C LEU A 337 13.50 7.19 8.66
N SER A 338 13.59 6.76 9.91
CA SER A 338 14.75 6.00 10.40
C SER A 338 14.93 4.65 9.68
N HIS A 339 13.86 4.12 9.07
CA HIS A 339 13.89 2.92 8.21
C HIS A 339 14.34 3.21 6.78
N ALA A 340 14.38 4.48 6.35
CA ALA A 340 14.89 4.87 5.02
C ALA A 340 16.35 4.42 4.80
N ARG A 341 17.12 4.23 5.88
CA ARG A 341 18.49 3.68 5.87
C ARG A 341 18.58 2.31 5.18
N THR A 342 17.53 1.50 5.26
CA THR A 342 17.48 0.16 4.66
C THR A 342 17.12 0.22 3.17
N PHE A 343 16.50 1.30 2.72
CA PHE A 343 15.95 1.44 1.35
C PHE A 343 16.99 1.86 0.32
N CYS A 344 17.94 2.75 0.70
CA CYS A 344 19.02 3.19 -0.18
C CYS A 344 20.36 3.28 0.56
N PRO A 345 21.11 2.17 0.66
CA PRO A 345 22.43 2.16 1.30
C PRO A 345 23.43 3.21 0.75
N PRO A 346 23.54 3.44 -0.58
CA PRO A 346 24.44 4.45 -1.13
C PRO A 346 24.16 5.88 -0.65
N LEU A 347 22.88 6.22 -0.42
CA LEU A 347 22.48 7.53 0.12
C LEU A 347 22.97 7.72 1.55
N PHE A 348 22.91 6.67 2.37
CA PHE A 348 23.34 6.74 3.77
C PHE A 348 24.87 6.82 3.90
N ASP A 349 25.60 6.13 3.03
CA ASP A 349 27.07 6.19 2.99
C ASP A 349 27.61 7.63 2.76
N ILE A 350 26.82 8.50 2.12
CA ILE A 350 27.21 9.89 1.86
C ILE A 350 26.86 10.85 3.00
N MET A 351 25.81 10.59 3.78
CA MET A 351 25.62 11.31 5.05
C MET A 351 26.87 11.14 5.92
N ASN A 352 27.41 9.91 6.00
CA ASN A 352 28.69 9.64 6.69
C ASN A 352 29.88 10.35 6.02
N ALA A 353 29.90 10.48 4.69
CA ALA A 353 30.95 11.22 3.99
C ALA A 353 30.90 12.73 4.29
N ALA A 354 29.72 13.32 4.47
CA ALA A 354 29.55 14.72 4.89
C ALA A 354 30.14 14.97 6.29
N ASP A 355 30.01 14.01 7.21
CA ASP A 355 30.65 14.06 8.53
C ASP A 355 32.18 14.04 8.44
N MET A 356 32.72 13.29 7.49
CA MET A 356 34.16 13.28 7.21
C MET A 356 34.65 14.65 6.75
N ILE A 357 33.93 15.31 5.83
CA ILE A 357 34.25 16.68 5.37
C ILE A 357 34.21 17.65 6.54
N ARG A 358 33.14 17.63 7.31
CA ARG A 358 32.93 18.56 8.42
C ARG A 358 34.07 18.51 9.43
N ARG A 359 34.56 17.31 9.76
CA ARG A 359 35.74 17.12 10.61
C ARG A 359 37.04 17.60 9.95
N VAL A 360 37.23 17.39 8.66
CA VAL A 360 38.42 17.90 7.94
C VAL A 360 38.42 19.43 7.91
N VAL A 361 37.26 20.04 7.68
CA VAL A 361 37.10 21.50 7.75
C VAL A 361 37.35 22.01 9.15
N TRP A 362 36.76 21.37 10.16
CA TRP A 362 36.92 21.73 11.56
C TRP A 362 38.39 21.64 12.00
N ASN A 363 39.09 20.55 11.68
CA ASN A 363 40.52 20.40 11.92
C ASN A 363 41.33 21.50 11.21
N GLY A 364 40.98 21.82 9.96
CA GLY A 364 41.58 22.92 9.21
C GLY A 364 41.38 24.28 9.89
N GLN A 365 40.16 24.56 10.37
CA GLN A 365 39.82 25.79 11.08
C GLN A 365 40.59 25.92 12.39
N VAL A 366 40.64 24.86 13.22
CA VAL A 366 41.41 24.83 14.47
C VAL A 366 42.91 25.05 14.22
N MET A 367 43.49 24.41 13.19
CA MET A 367 44.92 24.59 12.86
C MET A 367 45.28 26.00 12.40
N THR A 368 44.30 26.73 11.84
CA THR A 368 44.45 28.14 11.41
C THR A 368 44.04 29.15 12.48
N ALA A 369 43.54 28.70 13.63
CA ALA A 369 43.16 29.56 14.74
C ALA A 369 44.40 30.24 15.35
N GLY A 370 44.31 31.55 15.61
CA GLY A 370 45.38 32.36 16.24
C GLY A 370 46.61 32.67 15.38
N ARG A 371 46.61 32.42 14.06
CA ARG A 371 47.74 32.69 13.16
C ARG A 371 47.39 33.71 12.06
N ASP A 372 47.94 34.93 12.14
CA ASP A 372 47.74 35.99 11.13
C ASP A 372 48.74 35.88 9.95
N GLY A 373 48.23 35.91 8.70
CA GLY A 373 49.05 35.86 7.45
C GLY A 373 48.40 35.12 6.27
N ASP A 374 49.22 34.51 5.38
CA ASP A 374 48.83 33.76 4.16
C ASP A 374 47.75 32.67 4.36
N LEU A 375 47.47 32.29 5.60
CA LEU A 375 46.41 31.36 6.04
C LEU A 375 44.99 31.94 5.98
N SER A 376 44.83 33.26 5.83
CA SER A 376 43.52 33.92 5.63
C SER A 376 42.81 33.43 4.36
N ARG A 377 43.56 33.17 3.27
CA ARG A 377 43.03 32.61 2.02
C ARG A 377 42.50 31.19 2.19
N LEU A 378 43.18 30.38 3.00
CA LEU A 378 42.74 29.03 3.34
C LEU A 378 41.46 29.06 4.19
N ARG A 379 41.35 30.03 5.11
CA ARG A 379 40.16 30.20 5.95
C ARG A 379 38.89 30.46 5.14
N THR A 380 38.94 31.36 4.15
CA THR A 380 37.81 31.62 3.24
C THR A 380 37.43 30.37 2.42
N ILE A 381 38.42 29.56 2.01
CA ILE A 381 38.15 28.30 1.32
C ILE A 381 37.47 27.29 2.26
N LEU A 382 37.92 27.18 3.51
CA LEU A 382 37.32 26.32 4.53
C LEU A 382 35.87 26.73 4.86
N GLU A 383 35.58 28.03 4.93
CA GLU A 383 34.22 28.57 5.08
C GLU A 383 33.33 28.17 3.89
N GLN A 384 33.81 28.33 2.66
CA GLN A 384 33.06 27.93 1.46
C GLN A 384 32.84 26.41 1.37
N ILE A 385 33.79 25.60 1.84
CA ILE A 385 33.62 24.13 1.98
C ILE A 385 32.53 23.83 3.02
N SER A 386 32.54 24.52 4.17
CA SER A 386 31.53 24.35 5.22
C SER A 386 30.13 24.70 4.72
N GLU A 387 29.96 25.87 4.11
CA GLU A 387 28.68 26.35 3.55
C GLU A 387 28.15 25.39 2.48
N THR A 388 29.01 24.98 1.54
CA THR A 388 28.64 24.03 0.48
C THR A 388 28.28 22.67 1.07
N GLY A 389 28.98 22.22 2.13
CA GLY A 389 28.69 20.98 2.84
C GLY A 389 27.32 20.98 3.54
N VAL A 390 26.97 22.08 4.22
CA VAL A 390 25.64 22.25 4.86
C VAL A 390 24.53 22.20 3.81
N ARG A 391 24.68 22.99 2.73
CA ARG A 391 23.70 23.03 1.64
C ARG A 391 23.55 21.68 0.94
N SER A 392 24.65 20.95 0.74
CA SER A 392 24.62 19.57 0.25
C SER A 392 23.79 18.67 1.17
N ASN A 393 24.05 18.71 2.49
CA ASN A 393 23.34 17.86 3.46
C ASN A 393 21.83 18.16 3.51
N GLU A 394 21.44 19.43 3.47
CA GLU A 394 20.03 19.85 3.42
C GLU A 394 19.32 19.32 2.16
N LEU A 395 19.96 19.43 1.00
CA LEU A 395 19.42 18.94 -0.26
C LEU A 395 19.26 17.41 -0.27
N PHE A 396 20.21 16.67 0.31
CA PHE A 396 20.08 15.21 0.45
C PHE A 396 18.97 14.83 1.42
N ALA A 397 18.91 15.45 2.60
CA ALA A 397 17.86 15.18 3.57
C ALA A 397 16.46 15.49 3.02
N HIS A 398 16.33 16.57 2.24
CA HIS A 398 15.08 16.87 1.53
C HIS A 398 14.76 15.80 0.47
N SER A 399 15.72 15.43 -0.38
CA SER A 399 15.52 14.43 -1.44
C SER A 399 15.16 13.05 -0.90
N ILE A 400 15.75 12.65 0.24
CA ILE A 400 15.40 11.40 0.93
C ILE A 400 13.96 11.45 1.44
N ARG A 401 13.56 12.56 2.07
CA ARG A 401 12.18 12.74 2.54
C ARG A 401 11.17 12.67 1.40
N GLU A 402 11.46 13.31 0.26
CA GLU A 402 10.59 13.27 -0.93
C GLU A 402 10.48 11.86 -1.54
N LEU A 403 11.61 11.15 -1.68
CA LEU A 403 11.61 9.75 -2.13
C LEU A 403 10.75 8.89 -1.22
N PHE A 404 10.95 9.03 0.09
CA PHE A 404 10.23 8.26 1.08
C PHE A 404 8.73 8.61 1.08
N ALA A 405 8.39 9.89 1.01
CA ALA A 405 7.01 10.35 0.85
C ALA A 405 6.32 9.68 -0.34
N THR A 406 7.02 9.58 -1.46
CA THR A 406 6.50 8.97 -2.69
C THR A 406 6.21 7.48 -2.50
N VAL A 407 7.12 6.72 -1.88
CA VAL A 407 6.94 5.29 -1.59
C VAL A 407 5.78 5.07 -0.62
N LEU A 408 5.66 5.90 0.41
CA LEU A 408 4.59 5.78 1.39
C LEU A 408 3.23 6.14 0.81
N ALA A 409 3.16 7.19 -0.01
CA ALA A 409 1.96 7.56 -0.75
C ALA A 409 1.50 6.47 -1.73
N SER A 410 2.46 5.74 -2.32
CA SER A 410 2.18 4.53 -3.11
C SER A 410 1.51 3.47 -2.23
N GLY A 411 2.13 3.10 -1.12
CA GLY A 411 1.61 2.03 -0.24
C GLY A 411 0.21 2.33 0.30
N LEU A 412 -0.09 3.60 0.62
CA LEU A 412 -1.44 4.05 0.99
C LEU A 412 -2.46 3.78 -0.12
N ARG A 413 -2.17 4.25 -1.33
CA ARG A 413 -3.04 4.06 -2.51
C ARG A 413 -3.20 2.60 -2.88
N ASP A 414 -2.12 1.82 -2.85
CA ASP A 414 -2.15 0.39 -3.14
C ASP A 414 -3.03 -0.35 -2.13
N SER A 415 -2.89 -0.05 -0.84
CA SER A 415 -3.72 -0.67 0.21
C SER A 415 -5.20 -0.29 0.08
N GLU A 416 -5.49 0.98 -0.21
CA GLU A 416 -6.84 1.46 -0.45
C GLU A 416 -7.46 0.76 -1.65
N PHE A 417 -6.73 0.71 -2.76
CA PHE A 417 -7.13 0.04 -3.98
C PHE A 417 -7.48 -1.44 -3.72
N VAL A 418 -6.59 -2.19 -3.06
CA VAL A 418 -6.80 -3.61 -2.76
C VAL A 418 -8.02 -3.79 -1.85
N SER A 419 -8.22 -2.90 -0.87
CA SER A 419 -9.40 -2.95 0.01
C SER A 419 -10.71 -2.73 -0.76
N HIS A 420 -10.70 -1.84 -1.77
CA HIS A 420 -11.84 -1.59 -2.62
C HIS A 420 -12.17 -2.80 -3.50
N LEU A 421 -11.16 -3.46 -4.06
CA LEU A 421 -11.35 -4.68 -4.82
C LEU A 421 -12.01 -5.78 -3.96
N LEU A 422 -11.49 -5.99 -2.74
CA LEU A 422 -12.00 -7.02 -1.85
C LEU A 422 -13.50 -6.87 -1.60
N VAL A 423 -13.95 -5.63 -1.39
CA VAL A 423 -15.35 -5.30 -1.18
C VAL A 423 -16.19 -5.54 -2.44
N ASP A 424 -15.71 -5.16 -3.62
CA ASP A 424 -16.44 -5.40 -4.88
C ASP A 424 -16.59 -6.91 -5.15
N LEU A 425 -15.51 -7.68 -4.96
CA LEU A 425 -15.52 -9.13 -5.05
C LEU A 425 -16.48 -9.78 -4.03
N PHE A 426 -16.58 -9.21 -2.83
CA PHE A 426 -17.48 -9.66 -1.77
C PHE A 426 -18.95 -9.43 -2.14
N ASP A 427 -19.32 -8.19 -2.50
CA ASP A 427 -20.71 -7.84 -2.78
C ASP A 427 -21.25 -8.55 -4.04
N ARG A 428 -20.43 -8.68 -5.09
CA ARG A 428 -20.79 -9.46 -6.29
C ARG A 428 -21.03 -10.92 -5.97
N ASN A 429 -20.17 -11.52 -5.14
CA ASN A 429 -20.34 -12.92 -4.77
C ASN A 429 -21.63 -13.13 -3.98
N LEU A 430 -21.97 -12.25 -3.05
CA LEU A 430 -23.18 -12.36 -2.24
C LEU A 430 -24.47 -12.02 -3.01
N TYR A 431 -24.42 -11.09 -3.96
CA TYR A 431 -25.53 -10.76 -4.86
C TYR A 431 -26.09 -12.01 -5.55
N GLU A 432 -25.23 -12.84 -6.10
CA GLU A 432 -25.66 -14.05 -6.80
C GLU A 432 -26.39 -15.03 -5.87
N ARG A 433 -26.06 -15.07 -4.57
CA ARG A 433 -26.73 -15.97 -3.60
C ARG A 433 -28.13 -15.48 -3.25
N ALA A 434 -28.31 -14.16 -3.18
CA ALA A 434 -29.63 -13.57 -3.09
C ALA A 434 -30.48 -13.90 -4.33
N ASN A 435 -29.89 -13.99 -5.52
CA ASN A 435 -30.62 -14.35 -6.75
C ASN A 435 -30.97 -15.83 -6.78
N ASP A 436 -30.00 -16.69 -6.47
CA ASP A 436 -30.11 -18.14 -6.54
C ASP A 436 -31.23 -18.67 -5.64
N CYS A 437 -31.28 -18.24 -4.37
CA CYS A 437 -32.36 -18.68 -3.46
C CYS A 437 -33.74 -18.26 -3.97
N ARG A 438 -33.88 -17.02 -4.48
CA ARG A 438 -35.15 -16.50 -5.00
C ARG A 438 -35.59 -17.23 -6.26
N TRP A 439 -34.65 -17.56 -7.15
CA TRP A 439 -34.98 -18.26 -8.38
C TRP A 439 -35.36 -19.72 -8.11
N TRP A 440 -34.59 -20.44 -7.29
CA TRP A 440 -34.86 -21.84 -6.99
C TRP A 440 -36.15 -22.04 -6.18
N ALA A 441 -36.56 -21.06 -5.38
CA ALA A 441 -37.87 -21.06 -4.73
C ALA A 441 -39.06 -21.08 -5.72
N LEU A 442 -38.85 -20.66 -6.97
CA LEU A 442 -39.86 -20.65 -8.03
C LEU A 442 -39.89 -21.94 -8.86
N SER A 443 -39.04 -22.93 -8.53
CA SER A 443 -39.05 -24.23 -9.21
C SER A 443 -40.46 -24.86 -9.16
N PRO A 444 -41.09 -25.12 -10.32
CA PRO A 444 -42.44 -25.70 -10.38
C PRO A 444 -42.51 -27.06 -9.67
N GLU A 445 -41.44 -27.85 -9.80
CA GLU A 445 -41.33 -29.17 -9.19
C GLU A 445 -41.22 -29.09 -7.66
N LEU A 446 -40.39 -28.19 -7.11
CA LEU A 446 -40.29 -28.00 -5.66
C LEU A 446 -41.62 -27.51 -5.06
N ARG A 447 -42.29 -26.57 -5.73
CA ARG A 447 -43.62 -26.05 -5.32
C ARG A 447 -44.68 -27.15 -5.31
N ALA A 448 -44.73 -27.97 -6.36
CA ALA A 448 -45.69 -29.07 -6.48
C ALA A 448 -45.41 -30.18 -5.44
N LEU A 449 -44.15 -30.57 -5.24
CA LEU A 449 -43.77 -31.62 -4.29
C LEU A 449 -44.03 -31.20 -2.84
N LEU A 450 -43.76 -29.94 -2.50
CA LEU A 450 -44.01 -29.41 -1.15
C LEU A 450 -45.52 -29.29 -0.87
N ALA A 451 -46.32 -28.89 -1.87
CA ALA A 451 -47.77 -28.82 -1.74
C ALA A 451 -48.48 -30.19 -1.75
N GLY A 452 -47.95 -31.17 -2.48
CA GLY A 452 -48.66 -32.40 -2.86
C GLY A 452 -48.70 -33.54 -1.83
N GLY A 453 -48.02 -33.43 -0.69
CA GLY A 453 -48.07 -34.44 0.39
C GLY A 453 -47.66 -35.87 -0.01
N LEU A 454 -46.95 -36.04 -1.13
CA LEU A 454 -46.60 -37.35 -1.69
C LEU A 454 -45.59 -38.10 -0.78
N PRO A 455 -45.68 -39.43 -0.66
CA PRO A 455 -44.81 -40.22 0.22
C PRO A 455 -43.33 -40.21 -0.20
N ASP A 456 -43.02 -39.97 -1.47
CA ASP A 456 -41.66 -39.92 -2.03
C ASP A 456 -41.13 -38.48 -2.23
N ARG A 457 -41.83 -37.46 -1.70
CA ARG A 457 -41.50 -36.05 -1.92
C ARG A 457 -40.08 -35.69 -1.49
N ALA A 458 -39.61 -36.22 -0.37
CA ALA A 458 -38.29 -35.92 0.19
C ALA A 458 -37.17 -36.41 -0.74
N GLU A 459 -37.28 -37.63 -1.27
CA GLU A 459 -36.30 -38.22 -2.17
C GLU A 459 -36.25 -37.48 -3.52
N ARG A 460 -37.40 -37.10 -4.07
CA ARG A 460 -37.47 -36.33 -5.31
C ARG A 460 -36.89 -34.93 -5.15
N MET A 461 -37.24 -34.23 -4.08
CA MET A 461 -36.66 -32.91 -3.78
C MET A 461 -35.15 -33.04 -3.53
N GLY A 462 -34.70 -34.07 -2.81
CA GLY A 462 -33.28 -34.35 -2.59
C GLY A 462 -32.48 -34.45 -3.89
N ARG A 463 -32.96 -35.22 -4.88
CA ARG A 463 -32.31 -35.34 -6.19
C ARG A 463 -32.21 -34.01 -6.95
N ILE A 464 -33.25 -33.18 -6.89
CA ILE A 464 -33.24 -31.84 -7.50
C ILE A 464 -32.15 -30.99 -6.83
N LEU A 465 -32.13 -30.97 -5.50
CA LEU A 465 -31.15 -30.18 -4.76
C LEU A 465 -29.71 -30.69 -4.97
N GLU A 466 -29.49 -32.01 -5.04
CA GLU A 466 -28.18 -32.60 -5.33
C GLU A 466 -27.66 -32.19 -6.71
N TYR A 467 -28.55 -32.20 -7.72
CA TYR A 467 -28.21 -31.73 -9.06
C TYR A 467 -27.81 -30.26 -9.05
N ILE A 468 -28.61 -29.39 -8.40
CA ILE A 468 -28.30 -27.96 -8.29
C ILE A 468 -26.98 -27.75 -7.57
N ASN A 469 -26.80 -28.37 -6.40
CA ASN A 469 -25.60 -28.20 -5.57
C ASN A 469 -24.33 -28.69 -6.30
N GLY A 470 -24.43 -29.72 -7.14
CA GLY A 470 -23.30 -30.22 -7.92
C GLY A 470 -22.81 -29.28 -9.03
N LEU A 471 -23.61 -28.29 -9.44
CA LEU A 471 -23.23 -27.30 -10.45
C LEU A 471 -22.42 -26.12 -9.85
N TYR A 472 -22.50 -25.92 -8.54
CA TYR A 472 -21.94 -24.76 -7.86
C TYR A 472 -20.96 -25.20 -6.78
N THR A 473 -19.74 -24.66 -6.80
CA THR A 473 -18.72 -25.01 -5.78
C THR A 473 -18.76 -24.11 -4.54
N VAL A 474 -19.67 -23.14 -4.52
CA VAL A 474 -19.79 -22.07 -3.51
C VAL A 474 -20.76 -22.42 -2.37
N TYR A 475 -21.51 -23.52 -2.50
CA TYR A 475 -22.49 -23.97 -1.52
C TYR A 475 -22.02 -25.27 -0.86
N THR A 476 -22.14 -25.34 0.46
CA THR A 476 -21.96 -26.62 1.15
C THR A 476 -23.23 -27.45 1.11
N SER A 477 -24.39 -26.80 1.20
CA SER A 477 -25.65 -27.51 1.10
C SER A 477 -26.84 -26.61 0.76
N LEU A 478 -27.89 -27.26 0.30
CA LEU A 478 -29.20 -26.68 0.05
C LEU A 478 -30.23 -27.45 0.89
N VAL A 479 -31.23 -26.75 1.41
CA VAL A 479 -32.30 -27.34 2.21
C VAL A 479 -33.66 -26.81 1.79
N VAL A 480 -34.67 -27.67 1.78
CA VAL A 480 -36.09 -27.30 1.64
C VAL A 480 -36.81 -27.70 2.92
N TYR A 481 -37.57 -26.77 3.48
CA TYR A 481 -38.29 -26.93 4.73
C TYR A 481 -39.76 -26.52 4.59
N ASP A 482 -40.60 -27.11 5.45
CA ASP A 482 -42.02 -26.79 5.49
C ASP A 482 -42.32 -25.51 6.29
N ARG A 483 -43.60 -25.18 6.42
CA ARG A 483 -44.07 -24.00 7.12
C ARG A 483 -43.76 -24.02 8.63
N ASP A 484 -43.51 -25.18 9.22
CA ASP A 484 -43.11 -25.33 10.62
C ASP A 484 -41.58 -25.28 10.79
N GLY A 485 -40.84 -25.10 9.68
CA GLY A 485 -39.38 -25.02 9.66
C GLY A 485 -38.68 -26.38 9.68
N ALA A 486 -39.42 -27.48 9.56
CA ALA A 486 -38.84 -28.81 9.53
C ALA A 486 -38.20 -29.07 8.15
N ILE A 487 -36.92 -29.47 8.13
CA ILE A 487 -36.21 -29.78 6.89
C ILE A 487 -36.76 -31.07 6.31
N ILE A 488 -37.34 -30.98 5.11
CA ILE A 488 -37.96 -32.09 4.39
C ILE A 488 -36.97 -32.75 3.43
N ALA A 489 -36.07 -31.98 2.84
CA ALA A 489 -35.02 -32.46 1.94
C ALA A 489 -33.79 -31.55 2.02
N GLY A 490 -32.61 -32.09 1.76
CA GLY A 490 -31.39 -31.30 1.64
C GLY A 490 -30.21 -32.13 1.14
N THR A 491 -29.12 -31.47 0.77
CA THR A 491 -27.93 -32.12 0.18
C THR A 491 -26.84 -32.47 1.18
N GLY A 492 -26.96 -32.04 2.43
CA GLY A 492 -26.02 -32.39 3.50
C GLY A 492 -26.57 -33.44 4.47
N ASP A 493 -25.66 -34.10 5.19
CA ASP A 493 -25.98 -35.17 6.14
C ASP A 493 -26.42 -34.61 7.50
N TYR A 494 -27.58 -33.96 7.51
CA TYR A 494 -28.12 -33.25 8.68
C TYR A 494 -29.06 -34.08 9.54
N GLY A 495 -29.39 -35.30 9.10
CA GLY A 495 -30.52 -36.08 9.63
C GLY A 495 -31.86 -35.39 9.32
N LEU A 496 -32.59 -35.87 8.31
CA LEU A 496 -33.88 -35.29 7.92
C LEU A 496 -34.83 -35.20 9.13
N GLY A 497 -35.33 -33.99 9.41
CA GLY A 497 -36.19 -33.71 10.57
C GLY A 497 -35.50 -33.59 11.94
N ALA A 498 -34.18 -33.80 12.04
CA ALA A 498 -33.42 -33.62 13.29
C ALA A 498 -33.00 -32.15 13.53
N ILE A 499 -32.90 -31.37 12.45
CA ILE A 499 -32.56 -29.96 12.47
C ILE A 499 -33.73 -29.18 11.84
N SER A 500 -34.13 -28.09 12.48
CA SER A 500 -35.14 -27.15 11.96
C SER A 500 -34.53 -25.78 11.76
N ILE A 501 -35.15 -24.98 10.90
CA ILE A 501 -34.81 -23.56 10.77
C ILE A 501 -35.15 -22.85 12.09
N ASP A 502 -34.31 -21.88 12.49
CA ASP A 502 -34.56 -21.12 13.70
C ASP A 502 -35.84 -20.28 13.57
N ALA A 503 -36.53 -20.06 14.69
CA ALA A 503 -37.84 -19.43 14.69
C ALA A 503 -37.83 -17.99 14.13
N GLN A 504 -36.75 -17.24 14.33
CA GLN A 504 -36.65 -15.86 13.87
C GLN A 504 -36.50 -15.79 12.35
N SER A 505 -35.64 -16.62 11.78
CA SER A 505 -35.47 -16.72 10.33
C SER A 505 -36.75 -17.25 9.68
N LEU A 506 -37.38 -18.27 10.27
CA LEU A 506 -38.65 -18.81 9.77
C LEU A 506 -39.75 -17.75 9.74
N GLU A 507 -39.93 -16.98 10.82
CA GLU A 507 -40.90 -15.88 10.87
C GLU A 507 -40.69 -14.87 9.74
N LYS A 508 -39.44 -14.46 9.52
CA LYS A 508 -39.07 -13.52 8.44
C LYS A 508 -39.36 -14.10 7.06
N VAL A 509 -39.06 -15.38 6.83
CA VAL A 509 -39.32 -16.05 5.55
C VAL A 509 -40.82 -16.17 5.27
N LEU A 510 -41.62 -16.53 6.28
CA LEU A 510 -43.07 -16.63 6.14
C LEU A 510 -43.73 -15.26 5.91
N ALA A 511 -43.07 -14.17 6.32
CA ALA A 511 -43.53 -12.79 6.13
C ALA A 511 -43.15 -12.18 4.77
N LEU A 512 -42.32 -12.85 3.96
CA LEU A 512 -41.95 -12.38 2.62
C LEU A 512 -43.20 -12.21 1.75
N ARG A 513 -43.31 -11.08 1.05
CA ARG A 513 -44.54 -10.67 0.35
C ARG A 513 -44.52 -11.04 -1.12
N THR A 514 -43.36 -10.92 -1.74
CA THR A 514 -43.18 -11.12 -3.17
C THR A 514 -42.21 -12.28 -3.46
N GLU A 515 -42.02 -12.61 -4.73
CA GLU A 515 -41.01 -13.56 -5.22
C GLU A 515 -39.62 -12.89 -5.39
N GLN A 516 -39.54 -11.58 -5.20
CA GLN A 516 -38.30 -10.81 -5.23
C GLN A 516 -37.71 -10.63 -3.83
N ASP A 517 -38.51 -10.85 -2.78
CA ASP A 517 -38.06 -10.72 -1.39
C ASP A 517 -37.30 -11.97 -0.96
N TYR A 518 -36.32 -11.79 -0.07
CA TYR A 518 -35.52 -12.86 0.51
C TYR A 518 -35.07 -12.48 1.92
N HIS A 519 -34.54 -13.45 2.66
CA HIS A 519 -34.01 -13.25 4.01
C HIS A 519 -32.60 -13.83 4.11
N VAL A 520 -31.66 -13.07 4.67
CA VAL A 520 -30.30 -13.55 4.98
C VAL A 520 -30.11 -13.59 6.49
N THR A 521 -29.57 -14.70 7.00
CA THR A 521 -29.17 -14.78 8.40
C THR A 521 -28.02 -13.81 8.69
N PRO A 522 -27.85 -13.35 9.94
CA PRO A 522 -26.59 -12.72 10.36
C PRO A 522 -25.40 -13.68 10.15
N PHE A 523 -24.18 -13.13 10.05
CA PHE A 523 -22.97 -13.95 10.03
C PHE A 523 -22.72 -14.54 11.42
N ALA A 524 -23.14 -15.80 11.61
CA ALA A 524 -23.11 -16.46 12.91
C ALA A 524 -22.96 -17.97 12.78
N PRO A 525 -22.49 -18.67 13.84
CA PRO A 525 -22.45 -20.13 13.90
C PRO A 525 -23.78 -20.78 13.48
N SER A 526 -23.74 -21.63 12.46
CA SER A 526 -24.94 -22.31 11.95
C SER A 526 -24.83 -23.84 12.09
N PRO A 527 -25.85 -24.53 12.63
CA PRO A 527 -25.92 -25.99 12.63
C PRO A 527 -25.84 -26.59 11.21
N LEU A 528 -26.35 -25.87 10.22
CA LEU A 528 -26.32 -26.27 8.80
C LEU A 528 -24.90 -26.22 8.20
N TYR A 529 -23.95 -25.58 8.90
CA TYR A 529 -22.56 -25.43 8.48
C TYR A 529 -21.58 -25.99 9.53
N GLY A 530 -22.01 -27.01 10.28
CA GLY A 530 -21.17 -27.70 11.27
C GLY A 530 -20.81 -26.84 12.48
N GLY A 531 -21.63 -25.84 12.81
CA GLY A 531 -21.39 -24.91 13.93
C GLY A 531 -20.38 -23.80 13.61
N ARG A 532 -19.89 -23.72 12.37
CA ARG A 532 -19.03 -22.61 11.92
C ARG A 532 -19.86 -21.40 11.48
N PRO A 533 -19.31 -20.17 11.53
CA PRO A 533 -20.00 -18.97 11.05
C PRO A 533 -20.22 -19.00 9.53
N THR A 534 -21.44 -18.67 9.09
CA THR A 534 -21.75 -18.48 7.67
C THR A 534 -23.00 -17.62 7.47
N TYR A 535 -23.31 -17.29 6.21
CA TYR A 535 -24.59 -16.76 5.75
C TYR A 535 -25.47 -17.89 5.22
N VAL A 536 -26.74 -17.90 5.61
CA VAL A 536 -27.78 -18.73 4.99
C VAL A 536 -28.79 -17.80 4.32
N TYR A 537 -28.99 -17.99 3.02
CA TYR A 537 -29.95 -17.21 2.24
C TYR A 537 -31.23 -18.00 2.10
N HIS A 538 -32.36 -17.34 2.35
CA HIS A 538 -33.67 -17.95 2.38
C HIS A 538 -34.64 -17.25 1.44
N ALA A 539 -35.46 -18.05 0.77
CA ALA A 539 -36.59 -17.56 -0.01
C ALA A 539 -37.85 -18.40 0.26
N ALA A 540 -39.01 -17.77 0.14
CA ALA A 540 -40.29 -18.41 0.41
C ALA A 540 -40.74 -19.28 -0.77
N ILE A 541 -41.03 -20.55 -0.50
CA ILE A 541 -41.71 -21.43 -1.47
C ILE A 541 -43.21 -21.22 -1.32
N ARG A 542 -43.86 -20.84 -2.43
CA ARG A 542 -45.30 -20.54 -2.48
C ARG A 542 -46.06 -21.66 -3.16
N ALA A 543 -47.29 -21.89 -2.71
CA ALA A 543 -48.20 -22.83 -3.37
C ALA A 543 -48.32 -22.53 -4.88
N PRO A 544 -48.49 -23.54 -5.75
CA PRO A 544 -48.74 -23.32 -7.17
C PRO A 544 -49.96 -22.41 -7.40
N GLY A 545 -49.89 -21.54 -8.42
CA GLY A 545 -50.92 -20.54 -8.75
C GLY A 545 -50.52 -19.10 -8.40
N GLU A 546 -51.20 -18.12 -9.01
CA GLU A 546 -50.97 -16.68 -8.75
C GLU A 546 -51.30 -16.31 -7.30
N GLY A 547 -50.39 -15.57 -6.66
CA GLY A 547 -50.58 -15.11 -5.28
C GLY A 547 -50.58 -16.23 -4.23
N GLY A 548 -50.00 -17.39 -4.55
CA GLY A 548 -49.96 -18.55 -3.66
C GLY A 548 -49.41 -18.24 -2.26
N ALA A 549 -50.06 -18.80 -1.24
CA ALA A 549 -49.61 -18.68 0.14
C ALA A 549 -48.23 -19.32 0.34
N VAL A 550 -47.45 -18.80 1.30
CA VAL A 550 -46.16 -19.40 1.68
C VAL A 550 -46.41 -20.74 2.37
N ILE A 551 -45.87 -21.81 1.78
CA ILE A 551 -46.01 -23.21 2.24
C ILE A 551 -44.72 -23.77 2.84
N GLY A 552 -43.62 -23.01 2.78
CA GLY A 552 -42.32 -23.36 3.34
C GLY A 552 -41.24 -22.46 2.75
N GLY A 553 -40.00 -22.94 2.74
CA GLY A 553 -38.88 -22.17 2.17
C GLY A 553 -37.74 -23.05 1.68
N ILE A 554 -36.86 -22.41 0.93
CA ILE A 554 -35.54 -22.94 0.57
C ILE A 554 -34.48 -22.16 1.35
N GLY A 555 -33.47 -22.84 1.85
CA GLY A 555 -32.28 -22.27 2.48
C GLY A 555 -31.04 -22.74 1.72
N ILE A 556 -30.16 -21.81 1.37
CA ILE A 556 -28.89 -22.10 0.71
C ILE A 556 -27.75 -21.73 1.66
N VAL A 557 -26.88 -22.69 1.96
CA VAL A 557 -25.81 -22.57 2.95
C VAL A 557 -24.52 -22.22 2.22
N PHE A 558 -24.09 -20.98 2.37
CA PHE A 558 -22.90 -20.45 1.71
C PHE A 558 -21.62 -21.03 2.32
N ASP A 559 -20.62 -21.37 1.50
CA ASP A 559 -19.31 -21.82 1.97
C ASP A 559 -18.39 -20.64 2.30
N ALA A 560 -18.74 -19.89 3.34
CA ALA A 560 -18.08 -18.64 3.70
C ALA A 560 -16.57 -18.78 3.95
N GLU A 561 -16.14 -19.86 4.60
CA GLU A 561 -14.72 -20.07 4.93
C GLU A 561 -13.87 -20.20 3.67
N LYS A 562 -14.28 -21.08 2.73
CA LYS A 562 -13.56 -21.34 1.49
C LYS A 562 -13.60 -20.13 0.55
N GLU A 563 -14.79 -19.55 0.37
CA GLU A 563 -14.98 -18.47 -0.59
C GLU A 563 -14.32 -17.16 -0.14
N PHE A 564 -14.41 -16.81 1.16
CA PHE A 564 -13.73 -15.61 1.64
C PHE A 564 -12.20 -15.79 1.71
N ASP A 565 -11.69 -16.98 2.07
CA ASP A 565 -10.24 -17.23 2.01
C ASP A 565 -9.70 -17.09 0.58
N ALA A 566 -10.42 -17.64 -0.41
CA ALA A 566 -10.06 -17.51 -1.82
C ALA A 566 -10.05 -16.05 -2.29
N MET A 567 -11.05 -15.24 -1.87
CA MET A 567 -11.10 -13.81 -2.19
C MET A 567 -9.93 -13.04 -1.56
N LEU A 568 -9.68 -13.24 -0.27
CA LEU A 568 -8.60 -12.56 0.45
C LEU A 568 -7.23 -12.91 -0.14
N ARG A 569 -6.95 -14.21 -0.35
CA ARG A 569 -5.66 -14.64 -0.92
C ARG A 569 -5.47 -14.24 -2.37
N GLY A 570 -6.54 -14.27 -3.16
CA GLY A 570 -6.51 -13.84 -4.56
C GLY A 570 -6.09 -12.38 -4.70
N ALA A 571 -6.66 -11.49 -3.88
CA ALA A 571 -6.34 -10.06 -3.91
C ALA A 571 -4.90 -9.74 -3.48
N LEU A 572 -4.29 -10.57 -2.64
CA LEU A 572 -2.94 -10.36 -2.10
C LEU A 572 -1.80 -10.83 -3.02
N ALA A 573 -2.11 -11.53 -4.11
CA ALA A 573 -1.13 -12.08 -5.07
C ALA A 573 0.08 -12.81 -4.43
N GLY A 574 -0.12 -13.41 -3.24
CA GLY A 574 0.92 -14.13 -2.50
C GLY A 574 1.91 -13.27 -1.70
N ASN A 575 1.68 -11.95 -1.55
CA ASN A 575 2.51 -11.10 -0.69
C ASN A 575 2.26 -11.44 0.79
N LYS A 576 3.27 -12.04 1.44
CA LYS A 576 3.18 -12.47 2.84
C LYS A 576 3.28 -11.34 3.86
N ALA A 577 3.75 -10.17 3.44
CA ALA A 577 3.86 -8.99 4.32
C ALA A 577 2.53 -8.22 4.43
N VAL A 578 1.53 -8.62 3.65
CA VAL A 578 0.22 -7.98 3.59
C VAL A 578 -0.84 -8.95 4.09
N HIS A 579 -1.67 -8.45 5.00
CA HIS A 579 -2.81 -9.18 5.55
C HIS A 579 -4.11 -8.46 5.19
N ALA A 580 -5.05 -9.20 4.63
CA ALA A 580 -6.40 -8.75 4.35
C ALA A 580 -7.43 -9.39 5.28
N PHE A 581 -8.49 -8.63 5.56
CA PHE A 581 -9.60 -8.99 6.44
C PHE A 581 -10.94 -8.49 5.87
N PHE A 582 -12.01 -9.24 6.15
CA PHE A 582 -13.37 -8.71 6.12
C PHE A 582 -13.83 -8.51 7.55
N VAL A 583 -14.36 -7.33 7.88
CA VAL A 583 -14.87 -7.02 9.23
C VAL A 583 -16.25 -6.39 9.17
N ASP A 584 -17.04 -6.54 10.22
CA ASP A 584 -18.27 -5.77 10.39
C ASP A 584 -17.98 -4.33 10.89
N ARG A 585 -19.03 -3.52 11.03
CA ARG A 585 -18.94 -2.12 11.52
C ARG A 585 -18.40 -2.02 12.94
N GLU A 586 -18.58 -3.06 13.74
CA GLU A 586 -18.09 -3.17 15.11
C GLU A 586 -16.62 -3.65 15.18
N GLY A 587 -16.01 -3.98 14.04
CA GLY A 587 -14.65 -4.46 13.89
C GLY A 587 -14.49 -5.96 14.18
N ALA A 588 -15.56 -6.74 14.23
CA ALA A 588 -15.48 -8.19 14.35
C ALA A 588 -15.07 -8.81 13.02
N ILE A 589 -14.11 -9.73 13.07
CA ILE A 589 -13.54 -10.39 11.89
C ILE A 589 -14.53 -11.40 11.34
N ILE A 590 -14.96 -11.20 10.09
CA ILE A 590 -15.77 -12.12 9.28
C ILE A 590 -14.85 -13.13 8.59
N ALA A 591 -13.72 -12.67 8.05
CA ALA A 591 -12.69 -13.52 7.46
C ALA A 591 -11.30 -12.87 7.60
N SER A 592 -10.27 -13.71 7.64
CA SER A 592 -8.87 -13.29 7.83
C SER A 592 -7.94 -14.11 6.94
N SER A 593 -6.98 -13.43 6.30
CA SER A 593 -5.83 -14.08 5.66
C SER A 593 -4.67 -14.37 6.62
N ASP A 594 -4.69 -13.74 7.80
CA ASP A 594 -3.74 -13.97 8.88
C ASP A 594 -4.26 -15.09 9.82
N PRO A 595 -3.57 -16.24 9.90
CA PRO A 595 -3.97 -17.34 10.78
C PRO A 595 -3.86 -17.00 12.28
N ALA A 596 -3.13 -15.95 12.67
CA ALA A 596 -3.05 -15.50 14.06
C ALA A 596 -4.31 -14.76 14.53
N ARG A 597 -5.19 -14.36 13.60
CA ARG A 597 -6.43 -13.61 13.88
C ARG A 597 -7.64 -14.48 13.54
N ALA A 598 -8.26 -15.04 14.58
CA ALA A 598 -9.40 -15.93 14.42
C ALA A 598 -10.70 -15.16 14.06
N ILE A 599 -11.57 -15.82 13.27
CA ILE A 599 -12.91 -15.33 12.95
C ILE A 599 -13.71 -15.08 14.23
N GLY A 600 -14.44 -13.96 14.28
CA GLY A 600 -15.23 -13.50 15.44
C GLY A 600 -14.43 -12.73 16.49
N THR A 601 -13.09 -12.69 16.41
CA THR A 601 -12.28 -11.75 17.21
C THR A 601 -12.38 -10.33 16.66
N ARG A 602 -11.90 -9.34 17.42
CA ARG A 602 -11.95 -7.93 17.01
C ARG A 602 -10.62 -7.45 16.46
N LEU A 603 -10.68 -6.69 15.37
CA LEU A 603 -9.56 -5.96 14.82
C LEU A 603 -9.61 -4.51 15.30
N ASP A 604 -8.81 -4.18 16.32
CA ASP A 604 -8.84 -2.86 16.95
C ASP A 604 -8.52 -1.71 15.96
N ALA A 605 -7.66 -1.98 14.97
CA ALA A 605 -7.29 -1.01 13.93
C ALA A 605 -8.47 -0.54 13.07
N ALA A 606 -9.52 -1.36 12.93
CA ALA A 606 -10.71 -1.05 12.13
C ALA A 606 -11.70 -0.12 12.85
N ARG A 607 -11.67 -0.06 14.19
CA ARG A 607 -12.68 0.67 14.97
C ARG A 607 -12.64 2.18 14.77
N ALA A 608 -11.46 2.73 14.50
CA ALA A 608 -11.29 4.15 14.17
C ALA A 608 -12.00 4.52 12.85
N MET A 609 -12.21 3.54 11.97
CA MET A 609 -12.73 3.72 10.61
C MET A 609 -14.18 3.22 10.45
N ALA A 610 -14.83 2.80 11.55
CA ALA A 610 -16.25 2.39 11.57
C ALA A 610 -17.22 3.47 11.07
N SER A 611 -16.77 4.73 11.01
CA SER A 611 -17.54 5.90 10.56
C SER A 611 -17.52 6.13 9.04
N LEU A 612 -16.79 5.33 8.25
CA LEU A 612 -16.77 5.43 6.78
C LEU A 612 -18.16 5.30 6.17
N GLY A 613 -18.54 6.16 5.22
CA GLY A 613 -19.76 5.96 4.45
C GLY A 613 -19.68 4.70 3.59
N ASN A 614 -20.82 4.13 3.20
CA ASN A 614 -20.83 3.00 2.27
C ASN A 614 -20.28 3.46 0.90
N GLY A 615 -19.27 2.75 0.39
CA GLY A 615 -18.53 3.13 -0.82
C GLY A 615 -17.35 4.06 -0.60
N ASP A 616 -17.18 4.61 0.61
CA ASP A 616 -16.00 5.38 0.93
C ASP A 616 -14.82 4.46 1.24
N SER A 617 -13.64 4.92 0.85
CA SER A 617 -12.36 4.31 1.16
C SER A 617 -11.50 5.26 1.99
N ALA A 618 -10.60 4.71 2.79
CA ALA A 618 -9.58 5.47 3.50
C ALA A 618 -8.32 4.66 3.68
N SER A 619 -7.17 5.33 3.64
CA SER A 619 -5.87 4.77 3.94
C SER A 619 -5.14 5.63 4.98
N ARG A 620 -4.37 4.99 5.86
CA ARG A 620 -3.58 5.68 6.89
C ARG A 620 -2.38 4.85 7.35
N PHE A 621 -1.43 5.53 7.99
CA PHE A 621 -0.42 4.85 8.79
C PHE A 621 -0.94 4.56 10.20
N LEU A 622 -0.45 3.47 10.79
CA LEU A 622 -0.73 3.11 12.17
C LEU A 622 0.37 2.20 12.74
N GLU A 623 0.34 2.04 14.05
CA GLU A 623 1.13 1.04 14.76
C GLU A 623 0.35 -0.27 14.80
N HIS A 624 0.91 -1.35 14.25
CA HIS A 624 0.31 -2.69 14.23
C HIS A 624 1.32 -3.73 14.69
N ASP A 625 1.01 -4.48 15.75
CA ASP A 625 1.88 -5.54 16.28
C ASP A 625 3.35 -5.09 16.47
N GLU A 626 3.56 -3.92 17.10
CA GLU A 626 4.88 -3.31 17.33
C GLU A 626 5.66 -2.95 16.05
N HIS A 627 4.96 -2.82 14.91
CA HIS A 627 5.52 -2.39 13.63
C HIS A 627 4.82 -1.12 13.12
N TYR A 628 5.52 -0.34 12.31
CA TYR A 628 4.87 0.66 11.46
C TYR A 628 4.06 -0.08 10.41
N ALA A 629 2.82 0.34 10.15
CA ALA A 629 1.98 -0.29 9.15
C ALA A 629 1.20 0.74 8.34
N ILE A 630 0.87 0.38 7.11
CA ILE A 630 -0.15 1.04 6.29
C ILE A 630 -1.41 0.20 6.38
N MET A 631 -2.53 0.85 6.56
CA MET A 631 -3.84 0.23 6.46
C MET A 631 -4.67 0.93 5.42
N GLY A 632 -5.22 0.16 4.49
CA GLY A 632 -6.30 0.57 3.59
C GLY A 632 -7.61 -0.07 4.03
N CYS A 633 -8.70 0.67 3.95
CA CYS A 633 -10.03 0.15 4.23
C CYS A 633 -11.08 0.73 3.30
N THR A 634 -12.07 -0.07 2.94
CA THR A 634 -13.22 0.34 2.11
C THR A 634 -14.48 -0.27 2.69
N ALA A 635 -15.56 0.51 2.77
CA ALA A 635 -16.87 0.02 3.20
C ALA A 635 -17.73 -0.41 2.01
N SER A 636 -18.46 -1.51 2.16
CA SER A 636 -19.35 -2.07 1.14
C SER A 636 -20.35 -1.08 0.59
N HIS A 637 -20.46 -1.03 -0.75
CA HIS A 637 -21.42 -0.18 -1.46
C HIS A 637 -22.54 -0.95 -2.16
N GLY A 638 -22.52 -2.29 -2.11
CA GLY A 638 -23.47 -3.14 -2.80
C GLY A 638 -23.18 -3.33 -4.28
N TYR A 639 -23.92 -4.21 -4.93
CA TYR A 639 -23.74 -4.49 -6.36
C TYR A 639 -25.10 -4.56 -7.06
N ARG A 640 -25.29 -3.74 -8.09
CA ARG A 640 -26.58 -3.54 -8.78
C ARG A 640 -27.68 -3.15 -7.79
N GLU A 641 -28.74 -3.93 -7.65
CA GLU A 641 -29.79 -3.73 -6.66
C GLU A 641 -29.40 -4.20 -5.25
N PHE A 642 -28.40 -5.09 -5.12
CA PHE A 642 -28.05 -5.74 -3.87
C PHE A 642 -27.38 -4.80 -2.89
N LYS A 643 -27.94 -4.67 -1.68
CA LYS A 643 -27.59 -3.66 -0.65
C LYS A 643 -27.80 -2.19 -1.06
N VAL A 644 -28.33 -1.95 -2.26
CA VAL A 644 -28.57 -0.60 -2.79
C VAL A 644 -30.05 -0.26 -2.71
N SER A 645 -30.90 -1.12 -3.27
CA SER A 645 -32.35 -0.88 -3.40
C SER A 645 -33.24 -2.08 -3.06
N ASP A 646 -32.65 -3.26 -2.84
CA ASP A 646 -33.37 -4.49 -2.47
C ASP A 646 -33.86 -4.53 -1.00
N GLY A 647 -33.40 -3.58 -0.18
CA GLY A 647 -33.75 -3.47 1.24
C GLY A 647 -32.87 -4.27 2.20
N TYR A 648 -31.90 -5.04 1.71
CA TYR A 648 -30.91 -5.73 2.56
C TYR A 648 -29.82 -4.75 3.02
N LYS A 649 -29.42 -4.84 4.29
CA LYS A 649 -28.36 -4.00 4.86
C LYS A 649 -27.45 -4.85 5.73
N ALA A 650 -26.21 -4.98 5.30
CA ALA A 650 -25.14 -5.61 6.07
C ALA A 650 -23.83 -4.99 5.59
N ASP A 651 -23.36 -4.00 6.35
CA ASP A 651 -22.15 -3.29 6.01
C ASP A 651 -20.94 -4.15 6.38
N VAL A 652 -20.07 -4.35 5.41
CA VAL A 652 -18.79 -5.06 5.58
C VAL A 652 -17.68 -4.13 5.14
N ILE A 653 -16.59 -4.12 5.89
CA ILE A 653 -15.40 -3.33 5.59
C ILE A 653 -14.30 -4.30 5.18
N GLY A 654 -13.76 -4.11 3.97
CA GLY A 654 -12.52 -4.75 3.55
C GLY A 654 -11.35 -3.97 4.16
N VAL A 655 -10.42 -4.65 4.82
CA VAL A 655 -9.24 -4.04 5.45
C VAL A 655 -7.99 -4.74 4.96
N VAL A 656 -6.98 -3.97 4.58
CA VAL A 656 -5.67 -4.44 4.13
C VAL A 656 -4.62 -3.77 5.02
N ILE A 657 -3.70 -4.55 5.58
CA ILE A 657 -2.61 -4.07 6.43
C ILE A 657 -1.28 -4.57 5.86
N GLU A 658 -0.36 -3.65 5.59
CA GLU A 658 1.03 -3.93 5.22
C GLU A 658 1.97 -3.40 6.30
N SER A 659 2.93 -4.21 6.76
CA SER A 659 3.87 -3.83 7.83
C SER A 659 5.25 -3.45 7.30
N PHE A 660 5.82 -2.37 7.84
CA PHE A 660 7.04 -1.68 7.45
C PHE A 660 8.02 -1.54 8.63
N GLY A 661 8.56 -2.67 9.11
CA GLY A 661 9.61 -2.68 10.14
C GLY A 661 9.13 -2.34 11.55
N GLU A 662 9.96 -2.65 12.53
CA GLU A 662 9.68 -2.51 13.96
C GLU A 662 9.60 -1.02 14.38
N LEU A 663 8.77 -0.71 15.38
CA LEU A 663 8.72 0.63 15.96
C LEU A 663 10.09 1.03 16.54
N ARG A 664 10.46 2.29 16.37
CA ARG A 664 11.69 2.86 16.98
C ARG A 664 11.37 4.08 17.81
N ASP A 665 12.01 4.19 18.97
CA ASP A 665 11.86 5.34 19.86
C ASP A 665 12.40 6.63 19.20
N ALA A 666 11.54 7.63 19.05
CA ALA A 666 11.87 8.95 18.50
C ALA A 666 12.94 9.71 19.32
N ASN A 667 13.15 9.33 20.59
CA ASN A 667 14.09 9.99 21.50
C ASN A 667 15.56 9.85 21.10
N ALA A 668 15.91 8.98 20.14
CA ALA A 668 17.29 8.83 19.68
C ALA A 668 17.72 9.86 18.61
N ALA A 669 16.79 10.64 18.04
CA ALA A 669 17.07 11.55 16.92
C ALA A 669 16.54 13.00 17.09
N GLY A 670 15.57 13.21 17.99
CA GLY A 670 14.95 14.51 18.24
C GLY A 670 15.87 15.51 18.96
N GLY A 671 16.50 16.41 18.20
CA GLY A 671 17.20 17.56 18.77
C GLY A 671 18.11 18.35 17.83
N LYS A 672 18.26 17.97 16.56
CA LYS A 672 19.19 18.67 15.64
C LYS A 672 18.55 19.87 14.95
N THR A 673 18.21 20.91 15.70
CA THR A 673 18.17 22.24 15.11
C THR A 673 19.61 22.73 15.07
N VAL A 674 20.27 22.63 13.91
CA VAL A 674 21.62 23.18 13.72
C VAL A 674 21.49 24.69 13.88
N ALA A 675 21.72 25.20 15.09
CA ALA A 675 21.72 26.62 15.37
C ALA A 675 22.95 27.22 14.68
N ALA A 676 22.79 27.65 13.43
CA ALA A 676 23.82 28.36 12.69
C ALA A 676 24.27 29.57 13.53
N ILE A 677 25.55 29.59 13.89
CA ILE A 677 26.15 30.73 14.58
C ILE A 677 26.47 31.77 13.50
N GLU A 678 25.78 32.90 13.52
CA GLU A 678 26.11 34.03 12.65
C GLU A 678 27.45 34.60 13.14
N SER A 679 28.51 34.37 12.35
CA SER A 679 29.83 34.92 12.61
C SER A 679 29.96 36.24 11.86
N ASP A 680 30.30 37.33 12.57
CA ASP A 680 30.55 38.63 11.94
C ASP A 680 31.97 38.66 11.35
N PRO A 681 32.12 38.63 10.01
CA PRO A 681 33.41 38.52 9.34
C PRO A 681 34.31 39.76 9.51
N HIS A 682 33.80 40.86 10.07
CA HIS A 682 34.54 42.10 10.25
C HIS A 682 35.18 42.30 11.62
N ASN A 683 34.99 41.37 12.57
CA ASN A 683 35.49 41.56 13.94
C ASN A 683 36.92 41.01 14.14
N ALA A 684 37.92 41.90 14.10
CA ALA A 684 39.33 41.55 14.24
C ALA A 684 39.74 41.23 15.69
N SER A 685 39.02 41.68 16.72
CA SER A 685 39.33 41.43 18.13
C SER A 685 38.31 40.48 18.78
N GLY A 686 38.70 39.22 18.96
CA GLY A 686 37.86 38.21 19.60
C GLY A 686 38.64 36.92 19.85
N VAL A 687 38.14 36.08 20.75
CA VAL A 687 38.73 34.78 21.07
C VAL A 687 38.05 33.70 20.22
N GLU A 688 38.85 32.81 19.63
CA GLU A 688 38.36 31.71 18.82
C GLU A 688 38.02 30.50 19.69
N PHE A 689 36.84 29.94 19.49
CA PHE A 689 36.34 28.77 20.22
C PHE A 689 35.95 27.67 19.24
N ALA A 690 36.37 26.45 19.58
CA ALA A 690 35.97 25.24 18.91
C ALA A 690 34.65 24.74 19.54
N THR A 691 33.58 24.73 18.77
CA THR A 691 32.22 24.39 19.22
C THR A 691 31.82 22.97 18.79
N PHE A 692 31.05 22.30 19.63
CA PHE A 692 30.63 20.90 19.46
C PHE A 692 29.38 20.60 20.31
N PHE A 693 28.68 19.51 20.00
CA PHE A 693 27.50 19.06 20.73
C PHE A 693 27.82 17.90 21.68
N VAL A 694 27.18 17.93 22.85
CA VAL A 694 27.09 16.81 23.78
C VAL A 694 25.64 16.70 24.21
N ASP A 695 25.01 15.55 23.97
CA ASP A 695 23.60 15.27 24.28
C ASP A 695 22.63 16.36 23.79
N GLY A 696 22.85 16.84 22.56
CA GLY A 696 22.03 17.89 21.94
C GLY A 696 22.29 19.32 22.45
N SER A 697 23.13 19.50 23.48
CA SER A 697 23.52 20.82 24.00
C SER A 697 24.82 21.31 23.36
N LEU A 698 24.90 22.61 23.07
CA LEU A 698 26.05 23.23 22.39
C LEU A 698 27.11 23.71 23.41
N PHE A 699 28.34 23.22 23.23
CA PHE A 699 29.51 23.52 24.06
C PHE A 699 30.65 24.13 23.23
N ALA A 700 31.61 24.73 23.92
CA ALA A 700 32.79 25.36 23.35
C ALA A 700 34.05 25.10 24.20
N ILE A 701 35.20 24.90 23.55
CA ILE A 701 36.53 24.95 24.17
C ILE A 701 37.34 26.01 23.44
N ALA A 702 38.17 26.78 24.15
CA ALA A 702 39.05 27.75 23.49
C ALA A 702 39.96 27.03 22.47
N ALA A 703 39.97 27.51 21.23
CA ALA A 703 40.62 26.82 20.12
C ALA A 703 42.12 26.61 20.34
N GLU A 704 42.76 27.46 21.16
CA GLU A 704 44.17 27.33 21.54
C GLU A 704 44.51 26.04 22.32
N HIS A 705 43.53 25.45 23.00
CA HIS A 705 43.69 24.18 23.71
C HIS A 705 43.37 22.97 22.84
N VAL A 706 42.82 23.16 21.65
CA VAL A 706 42.38 22.07 20.78
C VAL A 706 43.46 21.77 19.75
N CYS A 707 43.79 20.49 19.59
CA CYS A 707 44.73 20.04 18.57
C CYS A 707 44.00 19.67 17.28
N GLU A 708 43.16 18.63 17.33
CA GLU A 708 42.44 18.05 16.19
C GLU A 708 41.35 17.10 16.69
N ALA A 709 40.51 16.58 15.79
CA ALA A 709 39.45 15.62 16.09
C ALA A 709 39.54 14.35 15.22
N PHE A 710 39.14 13.22 15.82
CA PHE A 710 39.17 11.87 15.24
C PHE A 710 37.82 11.15 15.39
N PRO A 711 37.52 10.12 14.57
CA PRO A 711 36.33 9.30 14.76
C PRO A 711 36.36 8.53 16.08
N ALA A 712 35.21 8.45 16.76
CA ALA A 712 35.05 7.58 17.92
C ALA A 712 35.36 6.11 17.61
N SER A 713 35.15 5.67 16.36
CA SER A 713 35.48 4.31 15.90
C SER A 713 36.98 3.98 15.90
N MET A 714 37.87 4.97 16.04
CA MET A 714 39.32 4.76 16.21
C MET A 714 39.73 4.51 17.67
N VAL A 715 38.82 4.68 18.62
CA VAL A 715 39.08 4.42 20.03
C VAL A 715 39.08 2.91 20.26
N THR A 716 40.16 2.42 20.86
CA THR A 716 40.26 1.02 21.27
C THR A 716 39.87 0.91 22.75
N SER A 717 38.85 0.10 23.05
CA SER A 717 38.45 -0.17 24.43
C SER A 717 39.52 -0.98 25.16
N VAL A 718 39.74 -0.68 26.44
CA VAL A 718 40.80 -1.31 27.25
C VAL A 718 40.19 -1.85 28.54
N SER A 719 40.44 -3.13 28.85
CA SER A 719 39.88 -3.81 30.04
C SER A 719 40.62 -3.48 31.35
N MET A 720 41.60 -2.58 31.33
CA MET A 720 42.32 -2.15 32.52
C MET A 720 41.47 -1.12 33.27
N GLY A 721 41.02 -1.49 34.47
CA GLY A 721 40.02 -0.77 35.25
C GLY A 721 40.23 0.75 35.29
N GLY A 722 39.13 1.46 35.16
CA GLY A 722 39.04 2.91 35.16
C GLY A 722 37.56 3.31 35.12
N CYS A 723 37.24 4.45 35.69
CA CYS A 723 35.89 4.91 36.03
C CYS A 723 34.95 5.01 34.79
N VAL A 724 33.63 5.15 35.02
CA VAL A 724 32.59 5.23 33.96
C VAL A 724 32.91 6.30 32.92
N GLU A 725 33.66 7.35 33.31
CA GLU A 725 34.09 8.43 32.45
C GLU A 725 35.20 8.05 31.42
N GLN A 726 35.78 6.84 31.46
CA GLN A 726 36.95 6.46 30.65
C GLN A 726 36.58 5.48 29.52
N VAL A 727 36.60 5.96 28.27
CA VAL A 727 36.11 5.22 27.10
C VAL A 727 37.16 4.26 26.53
N GLY A 728 38.42 4.68 26.47
CA GLY A 728 39.50 3.86 25.89
C GLY A 728 40.74 4.66 25.51
N ILE A 729 41.52 4.11 24.57
CA ILE A 729 42.77 4.72 24.09
C ILE A 729 42.67 5.02 22.59
N LEU A 730 43.19 6.19 22.19
CA LEU A 730 43.36 6.60 20.79
C LEU A 730 44.85 6.64 20.44
N ALA A 731 45.25 5.98 19.36
CA ALA A 731 46.61 6.05 18.82
C ALA A 731 46.75 7.25 17.87
N LEU A 732 47.84 8.01 18.00
CA LEU A 732 48.10 9.22 17.22
C LEU A 732 49.42 9.12 16.45
N ASP A 733 49.43 9.69 15.25
CA ASP A 733 50.64 9.78 14.43
C ASP A 733 51.62 10.83 14.98
N ALA A 734 52.92 10.59 14.77
CA ALA A 734 54.03 11.32 15.38
C ALA A 734 54.12 12.86 15.17
N PRO A 735 53.50 13.52 14.17
CA PRO A 735 53.57 14.99 14.06
C PRO A 735 52.64 15.75 15.02
N SER A 736 51.63 15.10 15.62
CA SER A 736 50.57 15.77 16.38
C SER A 736 50.91 16.03 17.86
N ILE A 737 51.87 15.28 18.43
CA ILE A 737 52.25 15.36 19.84
C ILE A 737 53.77 15.36 19.93
N GLY A 738 54.36 16.44 20.45
CA GLY A 738 55.81 16.50 20.68
C GLY A 738 56.31 15.34 21.56
N GLU A 739 57.48 14.78 21.19
CA GLU A 739 58.39 13.78 21.81
C GLU A 739 57.94 12.77 22.90
N GLY A 740 56.66 12.60 23.24
CA GLY A 740 56.26 11.67 24.30
C GLY A 740 54.78 11.29 24.28
N GLY A 741 54.43 10.31 23.46
CA GLY A 741 53.19 9.53 23.60
C GLY A 741 52.48 9.23 22.28
N ARG A 742 52.58 7.99 21.79
CA ARG A 742 51.84 7.48 20.60
C ARG A 742 50.37 7.17 20.88
N CYS A 743 49.93 7.27 22.13
CA CYS A 743 48.58 6.92 22.58
C CYS A 743 48.09 7.92 23.64
N ILE A 744 46.83 8.33 23.55
CA ILE A 744 46.16 9.20 24.54
C ILE A 744 44.93 8.50 25.12
N TRP A 745 44.58 8.84 26.36
CA TRP A 745 43.33 8.40 26.98
C TRP A 745 42.16 9.24 26.49
N VAL A 746 41.04 8.56 26.19
CA VAL A 746 39.79 9.17 25.76
C VAL A 746 38.79 9.08 26.90
N PHE A 747 38.22 10.22 27.26
CA PHE A 747 37.22 10.37 28.32
C PHE A 747 35.89 10.83 27.75
N ASP A 748 34.78 10.38 28.33
CA ASP A 748 33.44 10.78 27.92
C ASP A 748 33.07 12.14 28.50
N LEU A 749 32.95 13.17 27.65
CA LEU A 749 32.62 14.51 28.10
C LEU A 749 31.19 14.60 28.64
N GLY A 750 30.25 13.81 28.10
CA GLY A 750 28.87 13.70 28.57
C GLY A 750 28.79 13.42 30.06
N VAL A 751 29.58 12.46 30.54
CA VAL A 751 29.56 12.10 31.96
C VAL A 751 30.02 13.26 32.86
N PHE A 752 30.89 14.14 32.37
CA PHE A 752 31.33 15.32 33.14
C PHE A 752 30.36 16.50 33.09
N VAL A 753 29.60 16.68 32.00
CA VAL A 753 28.75 17.86 31.80
C VAL A 753 27.26 17.59 32.04
N SER A 754 26.77 16.41 31.68
CA SER A 754 25.36 15.99 31.80
C SER A 754 25.17 14.83 32.80
N GLY A 755 26.25 14.12 33.16
CA GLY A 755 26.18 12.92 34.01
C GLY A 755 25.64 11.68 33.27
N GLN A 756 25.47 11.76 31.95
CA GLN A 756 25.04 10.66 31.10
C GLN A 756 26.16 10.26 30.14
N GLU A 757 26.20 8.98 29.75
CA GLU A 757 27.13 8.50 28.74
C GLU A 757 26.72 9.05 27.36
N THR A 758 27.70 9.55 26.61
CA THR A 758 27.48 10.00 25.25
C THR A 758 27.16 8.80 24.36
N LEU A 759 26.06 8.85 23.63
CA LEU A 759 25.71 7.84 22.63
C LEU A 759 26.81 7.76 21.54
N ALA A 760 27.57 6.67 21.54
CA ALA A 760 28.63 6.40 20.56
C ALA A 760 28.03 5.89 19.23
N ASP A 761 27.31 6.76 18.52
CA ASP A 761 26.82 6.49 17.17
C ASP A 761 27.89 6.82 16.09
N HIS A 762 27.50 6.77 14.81
CA HIS A 762 28.39 7.11 13.68
C HIS A 762 28.84 8.59 13.66
N ASN A 763 28.11 9.48 14.34
CA ASN A 763 28.44 10.91 14.42
C ASN A 763 29.46 11.23 15.51
N ALA A 764 29.61 10.36 16.51
CA ALA A 764 30.48 10.59 17.67
C ALA A 764 31.95 10.84 17.28
N GLN A 765 32.55 11.85 17.92
CA GLN A 765 33.90 12.34 17.64
C GLN A 765 34.75 12.38 18.91
N VAL A 766 36.06 12.30 18.75
CA VAL A 766 37.03 12.49 19.82
C VAL A 766 37.81 13.77 19.55
N ILE A 767 37.64 14.78 20.40
CA ILE A 767 38.40 16.02 20.36
C ILE A 767 39.69 15.85 21.17
N VAL A 768 40.84 16.05 20.54
CA VAL A 768 42.14 16.02 21.21
C VAL A 768 42.43 17.40 21.80
N VAL A 769 42.55 17.46 23.12
CA VAL A 769 42.78 18.70 23.87
C VAL A 769 44.14 18.64 24.56
N LYS A 770 44.85 19.76 24.59
CA LYS A 770 46.16 19.94 25.20
C LYS A 770 46.18 21.12 26.16
N HIS A 771 46.55 20.85 27.41
CA HIS A 771 46.73 21.87 28.44
C HIS A 771 47.90 21.48 29.36
N GLY A 772 48.72 22.45 29.77
CA GLY A 772 49.83 22.21 30.72
C GLY A 772 50.86 21.15 30.28
N GLY A 773 51.05 20.95 28.96
CA GLY A 773 52.00 19.95 28.41
C GLY A 773 51.48 18.50 28.36
N ARG A 774 50.21 18.26 28.71
CA ARG A 774 49.55 16.95 28.61
C ARG A 774 48.48 16.96 27.52
N THR A 775 48.14 15.78 27.00
CA THR A 775 47.13 15.61 25.95
C THR A 775 46.14 14.52 26.33
N ILE A 776 44.84 14.80 26.15
CA ILE A 776 43.74 13.86 26.36
C ILE A 776 42.77 13.91 25.16
N GLY A 777 41.94 12.88 25.01
CA GLY A 777 40.81 12.86 24.09
C GLY A 777 39.50 13.04 24.85
N LEU A 778 38.56 13.79 24.28
CA LEU A 778 37.21 13.98 24.80
C LEU A 778 36.21 13.44 23.78
N LEU A 779 35.44 12.42 24.15
CA LEU A 779 34.33 11.91 23.36
C LEU A 779 33.17 12.93 23.42
N VAL A 780 32.65 13.31 22.26
CA VAL A 780 31.54 14.24 22.06
C VAL A 780 30.57 13.67 21.03
N SER A 781 29.31 14.12 21.06
CA SER A 781 28.27 13.62 20.15
C SER A 781 28.50 14.05 18.71
N GLU A 782 28.85 15.32 18.46
CA GLU A 782 29.04 15.85 17.10
C GLU A 782 29.92 17.11 17.10
N LEU A 783 30.66 17.36 16.01
CA LEU A 783 31.38 18.63 15.80
C LEU A 783 30.46 19.68 15.17
N HIS A 784 30.55 20.93 15.63
CA HIS A 784 29.78 22.03 15.07
C HIS A 784 30.64 22.92 14.15
N GLY A 785 31.55 23.71 14.71
CA GLY A 785 32.39 24.65 13.94
C GLY A 785 33.41 25.37 14.81
N VAL A 786 34.27 26.20 14.21
CA VAL A 786 35.14 27.13 14.95
C VAL A 786 34.64 28.55 14.71
N ALA A 787 34.32 29.26 15.79
CA ALA A 787 33.76 30.61 15.71
C ALA A 787 34.55 31.57 16.60
N LYS A 788 34.59 32.84 16.17
CA LYS A 788 35.26 33.91 16.91
C LYS A 788 34.22 34.76 17.62
N PHE A 789 34.41 34.97 18.92
CA PHE A 789 33.49 35.74 19.75
C PHE A 789 34.20 36.92 20.41
N ASP A 790 33.51 38.05 20.50
CA ASP A 790 33.98 39.20 21.26
C ASP A 790 34.00 38.86 22.76
N THR A 791 34.99 39.39 23.48
CA THR A 791 34.99 39.42 24.95
C THR A 791 33.70 39.94 25.57
N ALA A 792 32.97 40.85 24.92
CA ALA A 792 31.67 41.33 25.38
C ALA A 792 30.55 40.28 25.31
N GLN A 793 30.69 39.25 24.45
CA GLN A 793 29.74 38.15 24.33
C GLN A 793 29.98 37.05 25.37
N LEU A 794 31.15 37.05 26.02
CA LEU A 794 31.51 36.13 27.09
C LEU A 794 30.97 36.64 28.43
N ILE A 795 30.04 35.89 29.01
CA ILE A 795 29.44 36.25 30.29
C ILE A 795 29.78 35.16 31.30
N SER A 796 30.30 35.57 32.45
CA SER A 796 30.49 34.65 33.58
C SER A 796 29.16 34.10 34.05
N THR A 797 29.10 32.81 34.35
CA THR A 797 27.88 32.22 34.90
C THR A 797 27.54 32.89 36.24
N PRO A 798 26.25 33.13 36.55
CA PRO A 798 25.85 33.82 37.79
C PRO A 798 26.36 33.14 39.07
N LEU A 799 26.60 31.83 38.99
CA LEU A 799 27.10 30.98 40.07
C LEU A 799 28.64 30.97 40.20
N ALA A 800 29.39 31.46 39.20
CA ALA A 800 30.85 31.51 39.24
C ALA A 800 31.41 32.53 40.24
N GLY A 801 30.56 33.44 40.75
CA GLY A 801 30.98 34.51 41.66
C GLY A 801 31.47 34.05 43.05
N GLN A 802 31.30 32.77 43.44
CA GLN A 802 31.71 32.29 44.77
C GLN A 802 32.27 30.86 44.87
N ARG A 803 32.46 30.11 43.77
CA ARG A 803 33.03 28.75 43.82
C ARG A 803 34.27 28.60 42.92
N GLU A 804 35.44 28.44 43.52
CA GLU A 804 36.64 27.91 42.85
C GLU A 804 36.40 26.42 42.56
N GLY A 805 35.76 26.07 41.43
CA GLY A 805 35.67 24.67 41.02
C GLY A 805 34.53 24.25 40.09
N MET A 806 34.20 25.03 39.05
CA MET A 806 33.20 24.61 38.05
C MET A 806 33.83 24.38 36.67
N LEU A 807 33.36 23.35 35.97
CA LEU A 807 33.77 23.01 34.60
C LEU A 807 33.30 24.04 33.57
N ILE A 808 32.13 24.65 33.80
CA ILE A 808 31.58 25.73 32.97
C ILE A 808 31.60 27.05 33.75
N LYS A 809 32.61 27.89 33.49
CA LYS A 809 32.75 29.20 34.15
C LYS A 809 32.15 30.35 33.35
N GLN A 810 31.98 30.15 32.05
CA GLN A 810 31.57 31.17 31.09
C GLN A 810 30.55 30.59 30.13
N VAL A 811 29.65 31.46 29.66
CA VAL A 811 28.70 31.19 28.60
C VAL A 811 28.86 32.28 27.54
N ILE A 812 28.89 31.88 26.28
CA ILE A 812 28.89 32.78 25.13
C ILE A 812 27.45 33.07 24.72
N LYS A 813 27.10 34.35 24.58
CA LYS A 813 25.84 34.79 23.94
C LYS A 813 26.07 35.00 22.44
N ALA A 814 25.67 34.02 21.64
CA ALA A 814 25.68 34.09 20.18
C ALA A 814 24.31 34.54 19.63
N ASN A 815 24.28 35.02 18.38
CA ASN A 815 23.07 35.46 17.65
C ASN A 815 22.19 36.42 18.48
N GLU A 816 22.77 37.53 18.94
CA GLU A 816 22.10 38.53 19.80
C GLU A 816 21.49 37.96 21.11
N GLY A 817 21.96 36.80 21.56
CA GLY A 817 21.51 36.12 22.77
C GLY A 817 20.44 35.05 22.56
N ALA A 818 20.08 34.74 21.31
CA ALA A 818 19.19 33.62 20.98
C ALA A 818 19.85 32.25 21.19
N VAL A 819 21.18 32.18 21.16
CA VAL A 819 21.96 30.95 21.36
C VAL A 819 22.93 31.12 22.52
N LEU A 820 22.89 30.20 23.47
CA LEU A 820 23.79 30.15 24.62
C LEU A 820 24.74 28.96 24.47
N ILE A 821 26.05 29.24 24.51
CA ILE A 821 27.08 28.21 24.34
C ILE A 821 27.91 28.10 25.62
N GLN A 822 27.97 26.90 26.18
CA GLN A 822 28.68 26.65 27.44
C GLN A 822 30.18 26.46 27.19
N VAL A 823 31.03 27.25 27.85
CA VAL A 823 32.48 27.18 27.67
C VAL A 823 33.10 26.24 28.70
N VAL A 824 33.68 25.14 28.22
CA VAL A 824 34.42 24.16 29.01
C VAL A 824 35.80 24.71 29.34
N ASP A 825 36.10 24.82 30.64
CA ASP A 825 37.40 25.23 31.14
C ASP A 825 38.39 24.06 31.06
N ALA A 826 39.27 24.11 30.06
CA ALA A 826 40.28 23.08 29.84
C ALA A 826 41.25 22.94 31.03
N GLY A 827 41.59 24.02 31.73
CA GLY A 827 42.48 23.95 32.90
C GLY A 827 41.85 23.14 34.03
N PHE A 828 40.60 23.44 34.36
CA PHE A 828 39.84 22.74 35.39
C PHE A 828 39.57 21.27 35.03
N LEU A 829 39.25 20.98 33.77
CA LEU A 829 39.06 19.61 33.28
C LEU A 829 40.33 18.75 33.50
N PHE A 830 41.51 19.30 33.20
CA PHE A 830 42.77 18.60 33.41
C PHE A 830 43.13 18.44 34.89
N ASP A 831 42.76 19.39 35.75
CA ASP A 831 42.94 19.28 37.19
C ASP A 831 42.01 18.23 37.81
N MET A 832 40.76 18.15 37.35
CA MET A 832 39.78 17.12 37.76
C MET A 832 40.29 15.71 37.43
N LEU A 833 40.79 15.50 36.20
CA LEU A 833 41.35 14.22 35.78
C LEU A 833 42.66 13.85 36.49
N ARG A 834 43.34 14.82 37.13
CA ARG A 834 44.58 14.61 37.88
C ARG A 834 44.34 14.16 39.33
N ASN A 835 43.18 14.49 39.91
CA ASN A 835 42.86 14.23 41.31
C ASN A 835 41.42 13.67 41.45
N PRO A 836 41.20 12.36 41.21
CA PRO A 836 39.87 11.76 41.28
C PRO A 836 39.26 11.69 42.71
N GLU A 837 40.02 11.97 43.77
CA GLU A 837 39.55 11.92 45.18
C GLU A 837 39.25 13.31 45.81
N GLY A 838 38.74 14.30 45.06
CA GLY A 838 38.07 15.43 45.71
C GLY A 838 37.44 16.47 44.78
N PRO A 839 36.32 17.13 45.18
CA PRO A 839 35.54 16.95 46.40
C PRO A 839 34.30 16.06 46.17
N GLU A 840 34.16 14.98 46.94
CA GLU A 840 32.93 14.18 47.05
C GLU A 840 31.74 14.95 47.67
N ALA A 841 31.81 16.28 47.80
CA ALA A 841 30.79 17.08 48.49
C ALA A 841 29.67 17.62 47.58
N GLU A 842 29.72 17.44 46.25
CA GLU A 842 28.68 17.96 45.35
C GLU A 842 27.81 16.90 44.65
N ARG A 843 28.20 15.60 44.66
CA ARG A 843 27.36 14.53 44.07
C ARG A 843 26.16 14.13 44.94
N GLU A 844 26.15 14.43 46.25
CA GLU A 844 25.03 14.05 47.13
C GLU A 844 23.88 15.07 47.23
N LEU A 845 24.04 16.30 46.73
CA LEU A 845 23.02 17.36 46.89
C LEU A 845 22.05 17.53 45.71
N ASP A 846 22.42 17.10 44.49
CA ASP A 846 21.52 17.18 43.33
C ASP A 846 20.55 15.99 43.24
N ALA A 847 20.82 14.90 43.96
CA ALA A 847 19.88 13.79 44.14
C ALA A 847 18.72 14.12 45.10
N ALA A 848 18.78 15.24 45.82
CA ALA A 848 17.73 15.68 46.75
C ALA A 848 16.79 16.77 46.16
N ALA A 849 16.99 17.17 44.90
CA ALA A 849 16.21 18.23 44.24
C ALA A 849 15.57 17.81 42.89
N LYS A 850 15.46 16.50 42.60
CA LYS A 850 14.59 15.96 41.55
C LYS A 850 13.41 15.20 42.12
#